data_AF-A0A2T9ZMK3-F1
#
_entry.id   AF-A0A2T9ZMK3-F1
#
_cell.length_a   1.000
_cell.length_b   1.000
_cell.length_c   1.000
_cell.angle_alpha   90.00
_cell.angle_beta   90.00
_cell.angle_gamma   90.00
#
_symmetry.space_group_name_H-M   'P 1'
#
loop_
_entity.id
_entity.type
_entity.pdbx_description
1 polymer ?
#
loop_
_entity_poly.entity_id
_entity_poly.type
_entity_poly.pdbx_seq_one_letter_code
_entity_poly.pdbx_strand_id
1 'polypeptide(L)'
;MPRILLIELSATIRHIEKNLLIKSGYEVVADFDFNSALHRFKPGSDDGGAFDAVVLGWPDQTIPGADELYTLLESKTYQSLPVLILAHESDAAITARLKNRSNSSFLLWEEYWSSTDLLAKLLVDSNERKRQQTVIKPIVQPIRVLFVDDSRTVRVKYQRLLMANGYEAETAGTVGEGYQKALESQFDIAIIDYFMPDATGDVLCQRLRDNVTTTGITTAIITGTYLDKAIQQSLEAGAVECMFKNESDDLFLTRIDAMSRHIRAHKSIEKERERLSGILRSVGEGVYGVNSEGTISFVNPACRSILGYEADERLIGESALELFHHTDAEGCPVDATCCFLQQSYAGGAPVKARETLFWHKSGNSIPVECTVYPLTIEDKREGSVVAFRDISERKLLEEELRWQASHDALTKLYNRRYFEEQLNHEVERLKRSNETSALLYIDLDRFKYINDTAGHAAGDRLLVEISQQLKQRLRQTDLLARLGGDEFAIILCNACKNSVGKVADEYREMLDNYMFIYNGKQYKVNVTIGIALIDKESESASEILANADIACHIAKGEGRNRTHLFISESDSKKAMDLDLGWSSRLHNALVENHLILHYQPIIPIAHIPPEMLLENEGPIYDRLLPFIPQEEQINELLLRLDDPVWGVVFPGAFLPTAERFNMMDKIDYWVVNAALKKLGLLQKSGYLGVFTINLSGQTITNEQLIGDIEELVVKSEIDPSKVIFEITETSAVSNLVSANEMITRLKALGCRFALDDFGSGFSSFSHLKNLPVDFIKIDGLFVRGVATDPSDRAIVHSINDIARSLGKYTIAEYVEDAAILRFLFESGVDYVQGHFLSKPMDVAEIDQGSNQKKSLNNEKKLIIKR
;
A
#
# COMPACT_ATOMS: atom_id res chain seq x y z
N MET A 1 20.82 -24.24 1.82
CA MET A 1 20.34 -24.85 0.56
C MET A 1 20.01 -26.30 0.86
N PRO A 2 18.93 -26.88 0.32
CA PRO A 2 18.60 -28.27 0.60
C PRO A 2 19.68 -29.19 0.03
N ARG A 3 20.15 -30.14 0.84
CA ARG A 3 21.22 -31.07 0.48
C ARG A 3 20.62 -32.36 -0.05
N ILE A 4 20.88 -32.66 -1.32
CA ILE A 4 20.26 -33.77 -2.07
C ILE A 4 21.29 -34.86 -2.33
N LEU A 5 20.93 -36.10 -2.01
CA LEU A 5 21.70 -37.27 -2.40
C LEU A 5 21.15 -37.82 -3.72
N LEU A 6 21.94 -37.76 -4.79
CA LEU A 6 21.63 -38.30 -6.11
C LEU A 6 22.33 -39.65 -6.30
N ILE A 7 21.56 -40.71 -6.54
CA ILE A 7 22.07 -42.07 -6.73
C ILE A 7 21.62 -42.53 -8.11
N GLU A 8 22.54 -42.62 -9.06
CA GLU A 8 22.25 -43.03 -10.44
C GLU A 8 23.46 -43.80 -10.97
N LEU A 9 23.27 -44.91 -11.68
CA LEU A 9 24.37 -45.75 -12.17
C LEU A 9 24.99 -45.19 -13.46
N SER A 10 24.16 -44.62 -14.33
CA SER A 10 24.58 -44.06 -15.61
C SER A 10 25.30 -42.73 -15.41
N ALA A 11 26.57 -42.65 -15.84
CA ALA A 11 27.37 -41.44 -15.71
C ALA A 11 26.75 -40.24 -16.46
N THR A 12 26.15 -40.49 -17.63
CA THR A 12 25.51 -39.46 -18.47
C THR A 12 24.28 -38.90 -17.76
N ILE A 13 23.41 -39.78 -17.29
CA ILE A 13 22.15 -39.43 -16.65
C ILE A 13 22.43 -38.71 -15.32
N ARG A 14 23.34 -39.24 -14.51
CA ARG A 14 23.79 -38.60 -13.26
C ARG A 14 24.34 -37.20 -13.50
N HIS A 15 25.08 -36.98 -14.59
CA HIS A 15 25.61 -35.66 -14.91
C HIS A 15 24.51 -34.66 -15.30
N ILE A 16 23.54 -35.08 -16.10
CA ILE A 16 22.38 -34.27 -16.50
C ILE A 16 21.58 -33.86 -15.26
N GLU A 17 21.20 -34.85 -14.44
CA GLU A 17 20.37 -34.62 -13.26
C GLU A 17 21.09 -33.79 -12.20
N LYS A 18 22.39 -34.04 -11.98
CA LYS A 18 23.22 -33.23 -11.09
C LYS A 18 23.28 -31.77 -11.51
N ASN A 19 23.51 -31.49 -12.81
CA ASN A 19 23.56 -30.11 -13.31
C ASN A 19 22.21 -29.42 -13.22
N LEU A 20 21.12 -30.15 -13.48
CA LEU A 20 19.77 -29.63 -13.37
C LEU A 20 19.47 -29.20 -11.92
N LEU A 21 19.75 -30.06 -10.96
CA LEU A 21 19.53 -29.79 -9.53
C LEU A 21 20.44 -28.64 -9.02
N ILE A 22 21.70 -28.57 -9.44
CA ILE A 22 22.60 -27.46 -9.05
C ILE A 22 22.11 -26.12 -9.61
N LYS A 23 21.65 -26.08 -10.87
CA LYS A 23 21.08 -24.86 -11.47
C LYS A 23 19.84 -24.37 -10.72
N SER A 24 19.06 -25.29 -10.16
CA SER A 24 17.88 -24.99 -9.35
C SER A 24 18.19 -24.68 -7.88
N GLY A 25 19.48 -24.52 -7.50
CA GLY A 25 19.90 -24.05 -6.19
C GLY A 25 20.03 -25.12 -5.10
N TYR A 26 20.13 -26.41 -5.48
CA TYR A 26 20.35 -27.52 -4.55
C TYR A 26 21.84 -27.85 -4.37
N GLU A 27 22.22 -28.27 -3.16
CA GLU A 27 23.55 -28.84 -2.92
C GLU A 27 23.51 -30.34 -3.21
N VAL A 28 24.18 -30.80 -4.27
CA VAL A 28 24.04 -32.18 -4.76
C VAL A 28 25.29 -33.02 -4.48
N VAL A 29 25.11 -34.06 -3.67
CA VAL A 29 26.08 -35.15 -3.49
C VAL A 29 25.64 -36.30 -4.40
N ALA A 30 26.50 -36.74 -5.32
CA ALA A 30 26.14 -37.76 -6.30
C ALA A 30 26.98 -39.02 -6.13
N ASP A 31 26.33 -40.17 -5.99
CA ASP A 31 26.96 -41.49 -5.88
C ASP A 31 26.76 -42.31 -7.14
N PHE A 32 27.74 -43.19 -7.40
CA PHE A 32 27.79 -44.04 -8.58
C PHE A 32 27.37 -45.49 -8.35
N ASP A 33 27.14 -45.86 -7.10
CA ASP A 33 26.67 -47.18 -6.69
C ASP A 33 25.87 -47.10 -5.38
N PHE A 34 24.99 -48.07 -5.16
CA PHE A 34 24.09 -48.11 -4.00
C PHE A 34 24.81 -48.40 -2.67
N ASN A 35 25.97 -49.07 -2.70
CA ASN A 35 26.71 -49.42 -1.48
C ASN A 35 27.44 -48.20 -0.90
N SER A 36 28.00 -47.35 -1.76
CA SER A 36 28.56 -46.05 -1.38
C SER A 36 27.49 -45.16 -0.75
N ALA A 37 26.29 -45.12 -1.35
CA ALA A 37 25.16 -44.39 -0.78
C ALA A 37 24.73 -44.93 0.59
N LEU A 38 24.65 -46.25 0.77
CA LEU A 38 24.36 -46.91 2.05
C LEU A 38 25.38 -46.53 3.14
N HIS A 39 26.67 -46.41 2.78
CA HIS A 39 27.71 -46.01 3.71
C HIS A 39 27.52 -44.57 4.23
N ARG A 40 26.96 -43.66 3.42
CA ARG A 40 26.72 -42.27 3.84
C ARG A 40 25.64 -42.14 4.92
N PHE A 41 24.69 -43.08 4.99
CA PHE A 41 23.67 -43.13 6.04
C PHE A 41 24.14 -43.77 7.37
N LYS A 42 25.36 -44.33 7.44
CA LYS A 42 25.91 -44.90 8.68
C LYS A 42 26.48 -43.80 9.59
N PRO A 43 26.25 -43.87 10.93
CA PRO A 43 26.80 -42.89 11.86
C PRO A 43 28.34 -42.93 11.87
N GLY A 44 28.97 -41.77 11.62
CA GLY A 44 30.43 -41.62 11.55
C GLY A 44 31.04 -41.43 10.15
N SER A 45 30.21 -41.31 9.10
CA SER A 45 30.66 -40.91 7.76
C SER A 45 30.96 -39.40 7.69
N ASP A 46 31.91 -38.99 6.83
CA ASP A 46 32.34 -37.58 6.67
C ASP A 46 31.20 -36.61 6.32
N ASP A 47 30.06 -37.12 5.80
CA ASP A 47 28.90 -36.32 5.38
C ASP A 47 27.79 -36.20 6.42
N GLY A 48 27.90 -36.86 7.57
CA GLY A 48 26.99 -36.66 8.71
C GLY A 48 25.51 -36.99 8.46
N GLY A 49 25.16 -37.81 7.46
CA GLY A 49 23.81 -38.38 7.24
C GLY A 49 22.65 -37.38 7.05
N ALA A 50 22.92 -36.07 7.03
CA ALA A 50 21.91 -35.03 6.97
C ALA A 50 21.65 -34.65 5.50
N PHE A 51 20.84 -35.48 4.82
CA PHE A 51 20.27 -35.15 3.52
C PHE A 51 18.82 -34.70 3.68
N ASP A 52 18.40 -33.70 2.91
CA ASP A 52 17.04 -33.18 2.90
C ASP A 52 16.11 -33.95 1.97
N ALA A 53 16.65 -34.58 0.92
CA ALA A 53 15.94 -35.55 0.07
C ALA A 53 16.92 -36.46 -0.69
N VAL A 54 16.38 -37.55 -1.25
CA VAL A 54 17.12 -38.52 -2.08
C VAL A 54 16.49 -38.60 -3.46
N VAL A 55 17.30 -38.45 -4.51
CA VAL A 55 16.91 -38.73 -5.90
C VAL A 55 17.59 -40.02 -6.32
N LEU A 56 16.81 -40.96 -6.82
CA LEU A 56 17.31 -42.31 -7.07
C LEU A 56 16.85 -42.83 -8.42
N GLY A 57 17.84 -43.17 -9.24
CA GLY A 57 17.66 -43.92 -10.48
C GLY A 57 17.26 -45.35 -10.17
N TRP A 58 16.08 -45.74 -10.64
CA TRP A 58 15.62 -47.12 -10.54
C TRP A 58 16.43 -47.98 -11.51
N PRO A 59 17.09 -49.04 -11.04
CA PRO A 59 17.84 -49.93 -11.91
C PRO A 59 16.89 -50.87 -12.66
N ASP A 60 17.11 -51.06 -13.96
CA ASP A 60 16.33 -51.99 -14.79
C ASP A 60 16.54 -53.48 -14.40
N GLN A 61 17.54 -53.76 -13.56
CA GLN A 61 17.84 -55.09 -13.03
C GLN A 61 18.01 -55.03 -11.51
N THR A 62 17.74 -56.15 -10.83
CA THR A 62 17.97 -56.27 -9.38
C THR A 62 19.46 -56.20 -9.05
N ILE A 63 19.88 -55.08 -8.46
CA ILE A 63 21.28 -54.85 -8.08
C ILE A 63 21.46 -55.08 -6.57
N PRO A 64 22.47 -55.87 -6.15
CA PRO A 64 22.83 -56.02 -4.75
C PRO A 64 23.12 -54.66 -4.10
N GLY A 65 22.43 -54.34 -3.00
CA GLY A 65 22.53 -53.05 -2.30
C GLY A 65 21.36 -52.09 -2.59
N ALA A 66 20.67 -52.22 -3.73
CA ALA A 66 19.48 -51.40 -4.00
C ALA A 66 18.34 -51.75 -3.03
N ASP A 67 18.04 -53.04 -2.84
CA ASP A 67 17.00 -53.49 -1.89
C ASP A 67 17.34 -53.15 -0.43
N GLU A 68 18.62 -53.20 -0.05
CA GLU A 68 19.06 -52.80 1.29
C GLU A 68 18.87 -51.30 1.51
N LEU A 69 19.18 -50.47 0.51
CA LEU A 69 18.94 -49.03 0.56
C LEU A 69 17.45 -48.72 0.65
N TYR A 70 16.60 -49.41 -0.11
CA TYR A 70 15.15 -49.24 0.00
C TYR A 70 14.63 -49.64 1.37
N THR A 71 15.09 -50.76 1.91
CA THR A 71 14.70 -51.22 3.25
C THR A 71 15.15 -50.23 4.32
N LEU A 72 16.33 -49.61 4.15
CA LEU A 72 16.82 -48.56 5.02
C LEU A 72 15.95 -47.30 4.92
N LEU A 73 15.61 -46.87 3.70
CA LEU A 73 14.75 -45.72 3.50
C LEU A 73 13.37 -45.98 4.12
N GLU A 74 12.78 -47.16 3.95
CA GLU A 74 11.51 -47.61 4.55
C GLU A 74 11.54 -47.70 6.09
N SER A 75 12.72 -47.70 6.72
CA SER A 75 12.82 -47.74 8.18
C SER A 75 12.17 -46.52 8.84
N LYS A 76 11.69 -46.68 10.08
CA LYS A 76 11.08 -45.58 10.86
C LYS A 76 11.97 -44.33 10.95
N THR A 77 13.29 -44.49 10.86
CA THR A 77 14.27 -43.41 10.91
C THR A 77 14.21 -42.50 9.68
N TYR A 78 14.01 -43.08 8.48
CA TYR A 78 14.06 -42.37 7.20
C TYR A 78 12.72 -42.36 6.45
N GLN A 79 11.65 -42.85 7.07
CA GLN A 79 10.31 -42.90 6.48
C GLN A 79 9.77 -41.52 6.08
N SER A 80 10.18 -40.46 6.78
CA SER A 80 9.80 -39.07 6.48
C SER A 80 10.71 -38.37 5.48
N LEU A 81 11.87 -38.96 5.13
CA LEU A 81 12.80 -38.41 4.15
C LEU A 81 12.17 -38.44 2.75
N PRO A 82 12.10 -37.32 2.01
CA PRO A 82 11.58 -37.31 0.65
C PRO A 82 12.45 -38.16 -0.28
N VAL A 83 11.80 -39.01 -1.08
CA VAL A 83 12.48 -39.84 -2.09
C VAL A 83 11.82 -39.66 -3.45
N LEU A 84 12.59 -39.24 -4.45
CA LEU A 84 12.16 -39.17 -5.85
C LEU A 84 12.81 -40.32 -6.62
N ILE A 85 11.99 -41.15 -7.26
CA ILE A 85 12.45 -42.27 -8.08
C ILE A 85 12.35 -41.90 -9.57
N LEU A 86 13.44 -42.08 -10.32
CA LEU A 86 13.51 -41.90 -11.77
C LEU A 86 13.71 -43.25 -12.45
N ALA A 87 12.78 -43.69 -13.32
CA ALA A 87 12.94 -44.95 -14.06
C ALA A 87 12.58 -44.78 -15.55
N HIS A 88 12.97 -45.76 -16.36
CA HIS A 88 12.56 -45.81 -17.77
C HIS A 88 11.11 -46.24 -17.95
N GLU A 89 10.58 -47.08 -17.06
CA GLU A 89 9.20 -47.59 -17.13
C GLU A 89 8.57 -47.68 -15.73
N SER A 90 7.23 -47.72 -15.68
CA SER A 90 6.48 -47.96 -14.45
C SER A 90 6.37 -49.47 -14.17
N ASP A 91 7.15 -49.96 -13.21
CA ASP A 91 7.10 -51.36 -12.77
C ASP A 91 6.20 -51.52 -11.52
N ALA A 92 5.57 -52.68 -11.37
CA ALA A 92 4.85 -53.10 -10.17
C ALA A 92 5.74 -53.05 -8.92
N ALA A 93 7.05 -53.30 -9.07
CA ALA A 93 8.02 -53.17 -7.99
C ALA A 93 8.12 -51.72 -7.46
N ILE A 94 8.18 -50.74 -8.36
CA ILE A 94 8.19 -49.30 -8.02
C ILE A 94 6.89 -48.93 -7.30
N THR A 95 5.76 -49.35 -7.88
CA THR A 95 4.42 -49.06 -7.33
C THR A 95 4.24 -49.64 -5.92
N ALA A 96 4.75 -50.85 -5.66
CA ALA A 96 4.70 -51.47 -4.35
C ALA A 96 5.55 -50.71 -3.31
N ARG A 97 6.73 -50.23 -3.69
CA ARG A 97 7.63 -49.45 -2.82
C ARG A 97 7.08 -48.05 -2.53
N LEU A 98 6.47 -47.40 -3.53
CA LEU A 98 5.78 -46.11 -3.33
C LEU A 98 4.60 -46.23 -2.35
N LYS A 99 3.87 -47.36 -2.34
CA LYS A 99 2.78 -47.58 -1.37
C LYS A 99 3.27 -47.65 0.08
N ASN A 100 4.50 -48.11 0.30
CA ASN A 100 5.06 -48.22 1.65
C ASN A 100 5.56 -46.88 2.21
N ARG A 101 5.61 -45.82 1.38
CA ARG A 101 6.13 -44.50 1.74
C ARG A 101 5.15 -43.42 1.35
N SER A 102 4.61 -42.70 2.34
CA SER A 102 3.75 -41.55 2.07
C SER A 102 4.50 -40.35 1.50
N ASN A 103 5.83 -40.30 1.61
CA ASN A 103 6.68 -39.17 1.19
C ASN A 103 7.66 -39.56 0.07
N SER A 104 7.15 -40.18 -0.99
CA SER A 104 7.91 -40.49 -2.18
C SER A 104 7.08 -40.27 -3.44
N SER A 105 7.74 -39.88 -4.52
CA SER A 105 7.12 -39.79 -5.83
C SER A 105 7.99 -40.47 -6.88
N PHE A 106 7.40 -40.67 -8.05
CA PHE A 106 8.01 -41.33 -9.19
C PHE A 106 7.87 -40.47 -10.43
N LEU A 107 8.88 -40.57 -11.29
CA LEU A 107 8.94 -39.87 -12.56
C LEU A 107 9.62 -40.76 -13.62
N LEU A 108 9.16 -40.67 -14.86
CA LEU A 108 9.85 -41.30 -15.98
C LEU A 108 11.07 -40.46 -16.39
N TRP A 109 12.15 -41.10 -16.83
CA TRP A 109 13.35 -40.41 -17.34
C TRP A 109 13.04 -39.46 -18.49
N GLU A 110 12.00 -39.74 -19.27
CA GLU A 110 11.53 -38.86 -20.33
C GLU A 110 11.05 -37.50 -19.81
N GLU A 111 10.68 -37.38 -18.54
CA GLU A 111 10.15 -36.15 -17.94
C GLU A 111 11.14 -35.47 -16.98
N TYR A 112 12.42 -35.88 -16.97
CA TYR A 112 13.41 -35.50 -15.95
C TYR A 112 13.52 -34.00 -15.66
N TRP A 113 13.21 -33.10 -16.62
CA TRP A 113 13.18 -31.65 -16.37
C TRP A 113 12.23 -31.25 -15.23
N SER A 114 11.16 -32.02 -15.01
CA SER A 114 10.18 -31.80 -13.94
C SER A 114 10.62 -32.36 -12.58
N SER A 115 11.77 -33.03 -12.50
CA SER A 115 12.31 -33.54 -11.24
C SER A 115 12.49 -32.44 -10.21
N THR A 116 12.90 -31.24 -10.64
CA THR A 116 13.10 -30.08 -9.77
C THR A 116 11.80 -29.57 -9.15
N ASP A 117 10.72 -29.50 -9.92
CA ASP A 117 9.39 -29.09 -9.45
C ASP A 117 8.79 -30.13 -8.50
N LEU A 118 8.94 -31.41 -8.82
CA LEU A 118 8.41 -32.50 -8.00
C LEU A 118 9.19 -32.64 -6.70
N LEU A 119 10.52 -32.46 -6.75
CA LEU A 119 11.37 -32.43 -5.57
C LEU A 119 11.07 -31.21 -4.70
N ALA A 120 10.79 -30.04 -5.28
CA ALA A 120 10.36 -28.85 -4.55
C ALA A 120 9.02 -29.11 -3.82
N LYS A 121 8.05 -29.73 -4.50
CA LYS A 121 6.77 -30.14 -3.87
C LYS A 121 7.00 -31.14 -2.74
N LEU A 122 7.81 -32.16 -2.95
CA LEU A 122 8.14 -33.14 -1.92
C LEU A 122 8.87 -32.54 -0.72
N LEU A 123 9.75 -31.55 -0.94
CA LEU A 123 10.43 -30.82 0.12
C LEU A 123 9.47 -29.91 0.88
N VAL A 124 8.55 -29.22 0.20
CA VAL A 124 7.48 -28.42 0.82
C VAL A 124 6.54 -29.32 1.62
N ASP A 125 6.03 -30.41 1.05
CA ASP A 125 5.19 -31.40 1.74
C ASP A 125 5.92 -32.02 2.93
N SER A 126 7.24 -32.24 2.85
CA SER A 126 8.04 -32.75 3.96
C SER A 126 8.29 -31.71 5.04
N ASN A 127 8.42 -30.44 4.69
CA ASN A 127 8.56 -29.33 5.63
C ASN A 127 7.21 -28.98 6.26
N GLU A 128 6.11 -29.10 5.51
CA GLU A 128 4.75 -29.05 6.01
C GLU A 128 4.43 -30.27 6.87
N ARG A 129 4.92 -31.47 6.53
CA ARG A 129 4.81 -32.67 7.38
C ARG A 129 5.73 -32.65 8.57
N LYS A 130 6.92 -32.04 8.50
CA LYS A 130 7.77 -31.75 9.66
C LYS A 130 7.11 -30.68 10.54
N ARG A 131 6.48 -29.66 9.94
CA ARG A 131 5.63 -28.67 10.63
C ARG A 131 4.37 -29.28 11.22
N GLN A 132 3.79 -30.29 10.55
CA GLN A 132 2.66 -31.11 11.00
C GLN A 132 3.08 -32.27 11.91
N GLN A 133 4.36 -32.64 11.99
CA GLN A 133 4.94 -33.54 13.00
C GLN A 133 5.43 -32.74 14.23
N THR A 134 5.64 -31.44 14.07
CA THR A 134 5.54 -30.44 15.15
C THR A 134 4.11 -29.92 15.35
N VAL A 135 3.10 -30.60 14.80
CA VAL A 135 1.83 -30.68 15.52
C VAL A 135 2.16 -31.53 16.71
N ILE A 136 2.37 -30.84 17.83
CA ILE A 136 1.85 -31.21 19.14
C ILE A 136 1.21 -32.59 19.03
N LYS A 137 1.93 -33.67 19.40
CA LYS A 137 1.29 -34.87 19.97
C LYS A 137 0.14 -34.27 20.76
N PRO A 138 -1.14 -34.51 20.44
CA PRO A 138 -2.20 -33.80 21.12
C PRO A 138 -1.80 -33.91 22.57
N ILE A 139 -1.65 -32.76 23.23
CA ILE A 139 -1.78 -32.77 24.67
C ILE A 139 -3.24 -33.21 24.78
N VAL A 140 -3.45 -34.52 24.71
CA VAL A 140 -4.59 -35.18 25.28
C VAL A 140 -4.40 -34.72 26.69
N GLN A 141 -5.17 -33.70 27.08
CA GLN A 141 -5.26 -33.35 28.48
C GLN A 141 -5.43 -34.70 29.18
N PRO A 142 -4.48 -35.07 30.05
CA PRO A 142 -4.56 -36.36 30.71
C PRO A 142 -5.94 -36.43 31.35
N ILE A 143 -6.68 -37.49 31.01
CA ILE A 143 -8.05 -37.65 31.50
C ILE A 143 -7.95 -37.69 33.02
N ARG A 144 -8.59 -36.71 33.67
CA ARG A 144 -8.55 -36.57 35.12
C ARG A 144 -9.62 -37.46 35.73
N VAL A 145 -9.18 -38.42 36.54
CA VAL A 145 -10.03 -39.42 37.19
C VAL A 145 -10.06 -39.11 38.69
N LEU A 146 -11.26 -38.93 39.23
CA LEU A 146 -11.50 -38.87 40.67
C LEU A 146 -11.89 -40.27 41.17
N PHE A 147 -11.08 -40.87 42.04
CA PHE A 147 -11.35 -42.19 42.61
C PHE A 147 -11.75 -42.06 44.10
N VAL A 148 -13.01 -42.34 44.42
CA VAL A 148 -13.58 -42.17 45.75
C VAL A 148 -13.84 -43.53 46.38
N ASP A 149 -13.18 -43.84 47.50
CA ASP A 149 -13.30 -45.13 48.18
C ASP A 149 -12.92 -44.95 49.65
N ASP A 150 -13.56 -45.64 50.60
CA ASP A 150 -13.29 -45.48 52.03
C ASP A 150 -11.95 -46.11 52.47
N SER A 151 -11.52 -47.15 51.76
CA SER A 151 -10.31 -47.91 52.02
C SER A 151 -9.08 -47.24 51.42
N ARG A 152 -8.18 -46.79 52.30
CA ARG A 152 -6.89 -46.19 51.90
C ARG A 152 -6.06 -47.14 51.03
N THR A 153 -6.11 -48.43 51.30
CA THR A 153 -5.36 -49.45 50.54
C THR A 153 -5.89 -49.55 49.11
N VAL A 154 -7.22 -49.51 48.92
CA VAL A 154 -7.87 -49.57 47.61
C VAL A 154 -7.58 -48.29 46.81
N ARG A 155 -7.69 -47.12 47.44
CA ARG A 155 -7.33 -45.83 46.82
C ARG A 155 -5.90 -45.83 46.28
N VAL A 156 -4.92 -46.27 47.08
CA VAL A 156 -3.51 -46.31 46.65
C VAL A 156 -3.28 -47.32 45.52
N LYS A 157 -3.96 -48.48 45.54
CA LYS A 157 -3.87 -49.48 44.46
C LYS A 157 -4.35 -48.88 43.14
N TYR A 158 -5.59 -48.39 43.09
CA TYR A 158 -6.21 -47.90 41.86
C TYR A 158 -5.60 -46.59 41.38
N GLN A 159 -5.17 -45.70 42.29
CA GLN A 159 -4.43 -44.50 41.90
C GLN A 159 -3.14 -44.83 41.16
N ARG A 160 -2.35 -45.78 41.67
CA ARG A 160 -1.12 -46.23 40.99
C ARG A 160 -1.44 -46.91 39.66
N LEU A 161 -2.48 -47.73 39.62
CA LEU A 161 -2.90 -48.43 38.40
C LEU A 161 -3.30 -47.43 37.29
N LEU A 162 -4.08 -46.41 37.63
CA LEU A 162 -4.51 -45.35 36.71
C LEU A 162 -3.32 -44.50 36.24
N MET A 163 -2.47 -44.05 37.17
CA MET A 163 -1.28 -43.26 36.85
C MET A 163 -0.28 -44.01 35.97
N ALA A 164 -0.08 -45.32 36.21
CA ALA A 164 0.80 -46.15 35.40
C ALA A 164 0.30 -46.31 33.95
N ASN A 165 -0.99 -46.10 33.70
CA ASN A 165 -1.63 -46.19 32.39
C ASN A 165 -1.95 -44.82 31.77
N GLY A 166 -1.32 -43.74 32.27
CA GLY A 166 -1.36 -42.41 31.65
C GLY A 166 -2.59 -41.56 32.01
N TYR A 167 -3.33 -41.91 33.07
CA TYR A 167 -4.41 -41.10 33.63
C TYR A 167 -3.93 -40.24 34.80
N GLU A 168 -4.48 -39.05 34.97
CA GLU A 168 -4.26 -38.25 36.18
C GLU A 168 -5.30 -38.65 37.23
N ALA A 169 -4.88 -39.29 38.32
CA ALA A 169 -5.79 -39.83 39.32
C ALA A 169 -5.68 -39.13 40.68
N GLU A 170 -6.77 -38.51 41.13
CA GLU A 170 -6.91 -38.00 42.49
C GLU A 170 -7.84 -38.92 43.29
N THR A 171 -7.67 -38.94 44.61
CA THR A 171 -8.48 -39.84 45.45
C THR A 171 -9.17 -39.10 46.59
N ALA A 172 -10.32 -39.58 47.02
CA ALA A 172 -11.08 -39.05 48.16
C ALA A 172 -11.59 -40.21 49.04
N GLY A 173 -11.62 -40.00 50.36
CA GLY A 173 -11.98 -41.03 51.33
C GLY A 173 -13.46 -41.09 51.71
N THR A 174 -14.25 -40.09 51.33
CA THR A 174 -15.66 -39.94 51.70
C THR A 174 -16.46 -39.28 50.58
N VAL A 175 -17.79 -39.41 50.59
CA VAL A 175 -18.69 -38.72 49.66
C VAL A 175 -18.52 -37.20 49.76
N GLY A 176 -18.43 -36.67 50.98
CA GLY A 176 -18.22 -35.23 51.22
C GLY A 176 -16.92 -34.69 50.63
N GLU A 177 -15.80 -35.41 50.83
CA GLU A 177 -14.50 -35.03 50.27
C GLU A 177 -14.49 -35.14 48.74
N GLY A 178 -15.10 -36.20 48.19
CA GLY A 178 -15.21 -36.39 46.74
C GLY A 178 -15.99 -35.27 46.06
N TYR A 179 -17.12 -34.85 46.64
CA TYR A 179 -17.92 -33.75 46.10
C TYR A 179 -17.19 -32.41 46.15
N GLN A 180 -16.52 -32.11 47.27
CA GLN A 180 -15.75 -30.88 47.43
C GLN A 180 -14.63 -30.78 46.38
N LYS A 181 -13.88 -31.86 46.15
CA LYS A 181 -12.83 -31.90 45.12
C LYS A 181 -13.38 -31.72 43.71
N ALA A 182 -14.55 -32.30 43.42
CA ALA A 182 -15.19 -32.12 42.11
C ALA A 182 -15.64 -30.68 41.83
N LEU A 183 -15.91 -29.88 42.88
CA LEU A 183 -16.19 -28.44 42.74
C LEU A 183 -14.92 -27.60 42.59
N GLU A 184 -13.83 -28.00 43.26
CA GLU A 184 -12.55 -27.28 43.25
C GLU A 184 -11.70 -27.56 42.01
N SER A 185 -11.94 -28.69 41.33
CA SER A 185 -11.14 -29.17 40.21
C SER A 185 -11.98 -29.85 39.13
N GLN A 186 -11.62 -29.60 37.87
CA GLN A 186 -12.30 -30.21 36.73
C GLN A 186 -11.84 -31.66 36.52
N PHE A 187 -12.75 -32.62 36.67
CA PHE A 187 -12.53 -34.04 36.40
C PHE A 187 -13.30 -34.48 35.15
N ASP A 188 -12.84 -35.54 34.49
CA ASP A 188 -13.49 -36.14 33.32
C ASP A 188 -14.29 -37.39 33.70
N ILE A 189 -13.74 -38.18 34.64
CA ILE A 189 -14.32 -39.43 35.12
C ILE A 189 -14.31 -39.42 36.66
N ALA A 190 -15.39 -39.86 37.29
CA ALA A 190 -15.44 -40.13 38.72
C ALA A 190 -15.80 -41.60 38.97
N ILE A 191 -14.88 -42.36 39.59
CA ILE A 191 -15.07 -43.74 39.99
C ILE A 191 -15.37 -43.77 41.49
N ILE A 192 -16.55 -44.22 41.86
CA ILE A 192 -17.12 -44.00 43.19
C ILE A 192 -17.46 -45.35 43.82
N ASP A 193 -16.93 -45.61 45.00
CA ASP A 193 -17.30 -46.79 45.77
C ASP A 193 -18.75 -46.72 46.25
N TYR A 194 -19.47 -47.84 46.17
CA TYR A 194 -20.87 -47.83 46.58
C TYR A 194 -21.05 -47.70 48.10
N PHE A 195 -20.19 -48.35 48.88
CA PHE A 195 -20.31 -48.41 50.34
C PHE A 195 -19.28 -47.50 51.02
N MET A 196 -19.69 -46.31 51.43
CA MET A 196 -18.85 -45.39 52.20
C MET A 196 -19.46 -45.05 53.57
N PRO A 197 -18.64 -44.62 54.57
CA PRO A 197 -19.10 -44.42 55.95
C PRO A 197 -20.08 -43.26 56.12
N ASP A 198 -20.05 -42.27 55.23
CA ASP A 198 -20.82 -41.03 55.34
C ASP A 198 -22.12 -41.05 54.51
N ALA A 199 -22.07 -41.59 53.29
CA ALA A 199 -23.25 -41.85 52.46
C ALA A 199 -22.93 -42.93 51.42
N THR A 200 -23.95 -43.44 50.73
CA THR A 200 -23.77 -44.39 49.62
C THR A 200 -23.31 -43.67 48.35
N GLY A 201 -22.58 -44.37 47.48
CA GLY A 201 -21.96 -43.78 46.28
C GLY A 201 -22.95 -43.20 45.26
N ASP A 202 -24.18 -43.71 45.21
CA ASP A 202 -25.27 -43.19 44.40
C ASP A 202 -25.66 -41.75 44.80
N VAL A 203 -25.56 -41.40 46.08
CA VAL A 203 -25.78 -40.03 46.57
C VAL A 203 -24.74 -39.07 45.98
N LEU A 204 -23.49 -39.51 45.82
CA LEU A 204 -22.45 -38.70 45.17
C LEU A 204 -22.73 -38.55 43.68
N CYS A 205 -23.11 -39.62 42.98
CA CYS A 205 -23.50 -39.55 41.56
C CYS A 205 -24.63 -38.55 41.31
N GLN A 206 -25.68 -38.56 42.15
CA GLN A 206 -26.78 -37.59 42.07
C GLN A 206 -26.29 -36.16 42.28
N ARG A 207 -25.46 -35.91 43.31
CA ARG A 207 -24.92 -34.57 43.58
C ARG A 207 -24.06 -34.03 42.45
N LEU A 208 -23.27 -34.89 41.81
CA LEU A 208 -22.43 -34.51 40.66
C LEU A 208 -23.29 -34.20 39.43
N ARG A 209 -24.37 -34.95 39.20
CA ARG A 209 -25.31 -34.74 38.11
C ARG A 209 -26.19 -33.50 38.28
N ASP A 210 -26.62 -33.19 39.49
CA ASP A 210 -27.60 -32.11 39.72
C ASP A 210 -26.95 -30.70 39.79
N ASN A 211 -25.62 -30.62 39.74
CA ASN A 211 -24.89 -29.35 39.79
C ASN A 211 -24.26 -29.00 38.42
N VAL A 212 -24.59 -27.80 37.91
CA VAL A 212 -24.18 -27.25 36.61
C VAL A 212 -22.66 -27.29 36.37
N THR A 213 -21.85 -27.19 37.42
CA THR A 213 -20.38 -27.21 37.32
C THR A 213 -19.78 -28.61 37.21
N THR A 214 -20.51 -29.65 37.65
CA THR A 214 -20.03 -31.04 37.72
C THR A 214 -20.81 -32.00 36.81
N THR A 215 -21.86 -31.53 36.14
CA THR A 215 -22.73 -32.33 35.25
C THR A 215 -21.97 -33.04 34.13
N GLY A 216 -20.83 -32.47 33.70
CA GLY A 216 -19.99 -33.01 32.63
C GLY A 216 -19.10 -34.19 33.04
N ILE A 217 -19.06 -34.55 34.33
CA ILE A 217 -18.23 -35.65 34.84
C ILE A 217 -18.92 -36.98 34.57
N THR A 218 -18.25 -37.88 33.85
CA THR A 218 -18.76 -39.24 33.63
C THR A 218 -18.59 -40.05 34.91
N THR A 219 -19.69 -40.48 35.54
CA THR A 219 -19.64 -41.23 36.80
C THR A 219 -19.71 -42.74 36.56
N ALA A 220 -18.92 -43.52 37.31
CA ALA A 220 -18.94 -44.97 37.33
C ALA A 220 -18.86 -45.44 38.78
N ILE A 221 -19.59 -46.51 39.12
CA ILE A 221 -19.57 -47.08 40.48
C ILE A 221 -18.68 -48.30 40.54
N ILE A 222 -17.92 -48.46 41.64
CA ILE A 222 -17.13 -49.65 41.93
C ILE A 222 -17.66 -50.29 43.23
N THR A 223 -17.83 -51.62 43.28
CA THR A 223 -18.35 -52.30 44.48
C THR A 223 -17.69 -53.65 44.72
N GLY A 224 -17.56 -54.05 45.99
CA GLY A 224 -17.00 -55.34 46.38
C GLY A 224 -18.01 -56.49 46.42
N THR A 225 -19.31 -56.20 46.35
CA THR A 225 -20.39 -57.18 46.53
C THR A 225 -21.45 -57.05 45.46
N TYR A 226 -21.94 -58.19 44.95
CA TYR A 226 -23.02 -58.23 43.97
C TYR A 226 -24.38 -58.07 44.67
N LEU A 227 -24.99 -56.89 44.53
CA LEU A 227 -26.31 -56.55 45.06
C LEU A 227 -27.13 -55.88 43.94
N ASP A 228 -28.13 -56.57 43.41
CA ASP A 228 -28.96 -56.07 42.30
C ASP A 228 -29.57 -54.70 42.60
N LYS A 229 -30.04 -54.50 43.84
CA LYS A 229 -30.62 -53.23 44.28
C LYS A 229 -29.61 -52.08 44.23
N ALA A 230 -28.34 -52.34 44.56
CA ALA A 230 -27.28 -51.34 44.52
C ALA A 230 -26.91 -50.95 43.09
N ILE A 231 -26.86 -51.92 42.17
CA ILE A 231 -26.60 -51.68 40.75
C ILE A 231 -27.73 -50.84 40.12
N GLN A 232 -28.99 -51.18 40.42
CA GLN A 232 -30.13 -50.43 39.90
C GLN A 232 -30.14 -48.99 40.42
N GLN A 233 -29.93 -48.78 41.72
CA GLN A 233 -29.86 -47.45 42.33
C GLN A 233 -28.68 -46.62 41.76
N SER A 234 -27.56 -47.27 41.46
CA SER A 234 -26.38 -46.65 40.86
C SER A 234 -26.65 -46.09 39.46
N LEU A 235 -27.32 -46.86 38.60
CA LEU A 235 -27.67 -46.44 37.23
C LEU A 235 -28.75 -45.35 37.24
N GLU A 236 -29.78 -45.47 38.11
CA GLU A 236 -30.82 -44.43 38.29
C GLU A 236 -30.22 -43.11 38.82
N ALA A 237 -29.15 -43.20 39.63
CA ALA A 237 -28.38 -42.05 40.11
C ALA A 237 -27.47 -41.40 39.05
N GLY A 238 -27.38 -41.98 37.85
CA GLY A 238 -26.68 -41.39 36.70
C GLY A 238 -25.28 -41.95 36.44
N ALA A 239 -24.90 -43.05 37.10
CA ALA A 239 -23.67 -43.76 36.75
C ALA A 239 -23.81 -44.40 35.36
N VAL A 240 -22.78 -44.24 34.53
CA VAL A 240 -22.70 -44.84 33.19
C VAL A 240 -22.41 -46.34 33.30
N GLU A 241 -21.71 -46.76 34.35
CA GLU A 241 -21.33 -48.16 34.54
C GLU A 241 -21.16 -48.54 36.01
N CYS A 242 -21.32 -49.83 36.31
CA CYS A 242 -21.00 -50.44 37.60
C CYS A 242 -19.93 -51.54 37.42
N MET A 243 -18.85 -51.46 38.20
CA MET A 243 -17.66 -52.29 38.15
C MET A 243 -17.45 -53.03 39.48
N PHE A 244 -16.68 -54.11 39.49
CA PHE A 244 -16.41 -54.86 40.71
C PHE A 244 -14.95 -54.84 41.16
N LYS A 245 -14.71 -54.68 42.46
CA LYS A 245 -13.34 -54.65 43.04
C LYS A 245 -12.56 -55.96 42.88
N ASN A 246 -13.25 -57.07 42.58
CA ASN A 246 -12.68 -58.40 42.37
C ASN A 246 -12.43 -58.74 40.88
N GLU A 247 -12.76 -57.84 39.95
CA GLU A 247 -12.44 -58.01 38.53
C GLU A 247 -10.92 -57.88 38.28
N SER A 248 -10.45 -58.41 37.14
CA SER A 248 -9.05 -58.25 36.75
C SER A 248 -8.72 -56.79 36.47
N ASP A 249 -7.48 -56.41 36.78
CA ASP A 249 -7.00 -55.04 36.51
C ASP A 249 -7.12 -54.69 35.01
N ASP A 250 -6.96 -55.68 34.11
CA ASP A 250 -7.15 -55.52 32.66
C ASP A 250 -8.60 -55.18 32.26
N LEU A 251 -9.59 -55.80 32.90
CA LEU A 251 -11.00 -55.54 32.62
C LEU A 251 -11.40 -54.14 33.12
N PHE A 252 -10.92 -53.75 34.30
CA PHE A 252 -11.09 -52.40 34.84
C PHE A 252 -10.50 -51.33 33.89
N LEU A 253 -9.28 -51.54 33.42
CA LEU A 253 -8.62 -50.62 32.48
C LEU A 253 -9.34 -50.53 31.13
N THR A 254 -9.86 -51.65 30.62
CA THR A 254 -10.59 -51.69 29.34
C THR A 254 -11.86 -50.85 29.38
N ARG A 255 -12.59 -50.89 30.49
CA ARG A 255 -13.82 -50.08 30.69
C ARG A 255 -13.50 -48.59 30.79
N ILE A 256 -12.43 -48.24 31.51
CA ILE A 256 -11.96 -46.86 31.58
C ILE A 256 -11.50 -46.33 30.22
N ASP A 257 -10.82 -47.15 29.42
CA ASP A 257 -10.42 -46.76 28.06
C ASP A 257 -11.64 -46.54 27.16
N ALA A 258 -12.70 -47.35 27.30
CA ALA A 258 -13.95 -47.15 26.56
C ALA A 258 -14.62 -45.80 26.91
N MET A 259 -14.76 -45.48 28.20
CA MET A 259 -15.27 -44.18 28.66
C MET A 259 -14.40 -43.02 28.18
N SER A 260 -13.07 -43.21 28.25
CA SER A 260 -12.09 -42.23 27.81
C SER A 260 -12.18 -41.90 26.32
N ARG A 261 -12.40 -42.91 25.47
CA ARG A 261 -12.59 -42.69 24.02
C ARG A 261 -13.86 -41.90 23.73
N HIS A 262 -14.95 -42.18 24.45
CA HIS A 262 -16.21 -41.44 24.29
C HIS A 262 -16.05 -39.95 24.65
N ILE A 263 -15.42 -39.67 25.80
CA ILE A 263 -15.16 -38.30 26.26
C ILE A 263 -14.26 -37.55 25.26
N ARG A 264 -13.20 -38.20 24.76
CA ARG A 264 -12.29 -37.60 23.76
C ARG A 264 -13.00 -37.27 22.45
N ALA A 265 -13.86 -38.17 21.96
CA ALA A 265 -14.62 -37.93 20.74
C ALA A 265 -15.54 -36.71 20.88
N HIS A 266 -16.24 -36.60 22.02
CA HIS A 266 -17.14 -35.49 22.26
C HIS A 266 -16.40 -34.14 22.37
N LYS A 267 -15.32 -34.08 23.17
CA LYS A 267 -14.46 -32.89 23.27
C LYS A 267 -13.84 -32.48 21.93
N SER A 268 -13.50 -33.44 21.07
CA SER A 268 -12.94 -33.14 19.74
C SER A 268 -13.95 -32.47 18.82
N ILE A 269 -15.21 -32.93 18.83
CA ILE A 269 -16.29 -32.34 18.02
C ILE A 269 -16.57 -30.90 18.47
N GLU A 270 -16.61 -30.70 19.78
CA GLU A 270 -16.90 -29.40 20.40
C GLU A 270 -15.79 -28.39 20.11
N LYS A 271 -14.53 -28.81 20.23
CA LYS A 271 -13.37 -28.00 19.88
C LYS A 271 -13.33 -27.62 18.40
N GLU A 272 -13.69 -28.54 17.51
CA GLU A 272 -13.74 -28.24 16.07
C GLU A 272 -14.87 -27.26 15.73
N ARG A 273 -16.04 -27.38 16.40
CA ARG A 273 -17.11 -26.39 16.31
C ARG A 273 -16.68 -25.01 16.79
N GLU A 274 -15.99 -24.92 17.93
CA GLU A 274 -15.45 -23.66 18.44
C GLU A 274 -14.42 -23.06 17.48
N ARG A 275 -13.55 -23.90 16.89
CA ARG A 275 -12.56 -23.46 15.91
C ARG A 275 -13.21 -22.87 14.65
N LEU A 276 -14.19 -23.57 14.07
CA LEU A 276 -14.93 -23.09 12.89
C LEU A 276 -15.68 -21.78 13.21
N SER A 277 -16.30 -21.69 14.39
CA SER A 277 -16.92 -20.44 14.86
C SER A 277 -15.91 -19.31 15.02
N GLY A 278 -14.72 -19.60 15.56
CA GLY A 278 -13.62 -18.64 15.71
C GLY A 278 -13.11 -18.10 14.37
N ILE A 279 -12.97 -18.96 13.36
CA ILE A 279 -12.59 -18.55 12.00
C ILE A 279 -13.64 -17.59 11.43
N LEU A 280 -14.92 -17.95 11.50
CA LEU A 280 -16.01 -17.12 10.97
C LEU A 280 -16.16 -15.77 11.70
N ARG A 281 -15.75 -15.69 12.97
CA ARG A 281 -15.68 -14.44 13.75
C ARG A 281 -14.51 -13.55 13.36
N SER A 282 -13.41 -14.12 12.87
CA SER A 282 -12.20 -13.40 12.50
C SER A 282 -12.27 -12.75 11.11
N VAL A 283 -13.25 -13.14 10.30
CA VAL A 283 -13.48 -12.57 8.96
C VAL A 283 -14.22 -11.24 9.12
N GLY A 284 -13.60 -10.15 8.66
CA GLY A 284 -14.20 -8.80 8.68
C GLY A 284 -15.31 -8.59 7.64
N GLU A 285 -15.53 -9.55 6.75
CA GLU A 285 -16.62 -9.56 5.77
C GLU A 285 -17.90 -10.16 6.35
N GLY A 286 -19.04 -9.64 5.91
CA GLY A 286 -20.34 -10.19 6.27
C GLY A 286 -20.55 -11.52 5.56
N VAL A 287 -20.80 -12.58 6.33
CA VAL A 287 -21.07 -13.92 5.80
C VAL A 287 -22.41 -14.41 6.32
N TYR A 288 -23.29 -14.82 5.41
CA TYR A 288 -24.56 -15.45 5.76
C TYR A 288 -24.87 -16.64 4.85
N GLY A 289 -25.55 -17.63 5.39
CA GLY A 289 -26.04 -18.81 4.68
C GLY A 289 -27.55 -18.71 4.47
N VAL A 290 -28.02 -19.15 3.31
CA VAL A 290 -29.45 -19.24 2.96
C VAL A 290 -29.79 -20.60 2.39
N ASN A 291 -31.04 -21.04 2.57
CA ASN A 291 -31.60 -22.20 1.86
C ASN A 291 -31.94 -21.84 0.39
N SER A 292 -32.46 -22.80 -0.38
CA SER A 292 -32.88 -22.59 -1.78
C SER A 292 -33.98 -21.55 -1.98
N GLU A 293 -34.70 -21.19 -0.92
CA GLU A 293 -35.80 -20.21 -0.91
C GLU A 293 -35.33 -18.82 -0.44
N GLY A 294 -34.07 -18.65 -0.03
CA GLY A 294 -33.53 -17.38 0.47
C GLY A 294 -33.75 -17.14 1.97
N THR A 295 -34.18 -18.17 2.72
CA THR A 295 -34.33 -18.10 4.18
C THR A 295 -32.96 -18.27 4.86
N ILE A 296 -32.63 -17.37 5.77
CA ILE A 296 -31.33 -17.30 6.44
C ILE A 296 -31.17 -18.48 7.41
N SER A 297 -30.14 -19.30 7.20
CA SER A 297 -29.77 -20.43 8.08
C SER A 297 -28.63 -20.08 9.04
N PHE A 298 -27.75 -19.16 8.65
CA PHE A 298 -26.56 -18.78 9.40
C PHE A 298 -26.17 -17.34 9.11
N VAL A 299 -25.62 -16.64 10.11
CA VAL A 299 -25.03 -15.29 10.00
C VAL A 299 -23.80 -15.19 10.89
N ASN A 300 -22.69 -14.65 10.37
CA ASN A 300 -21.54 -14.29 11.20
C ASN A 300 -21.75 -12.92 11.89
N PRO A 301 -20.93 -12.57 12.90
CA PRO A 301 -21.08 -11.29 13.59
C PRO A 301 -20.80 -10.06 12.71
N ALA A 302 -19.86 -10.14 11.76
CA ALA A 302 -19.58 -9.03 10.85
C ALA A 302 -20.80 -8.69 9.99
N CYS A 303 -21.56 -9.68 9.52
CA CYS A 303 -22.82 -9.48 8.80
C CYS A 303 -23.83 -8.66 9.63
N ARG A 304 -23.97 -9.00 10.92
CA ARG A 304 -24.85 -8.26 11.85
C ARG A 304 -24.39 -6.82 12.04
N SER A 305 -23.08 -6.62 12.25
CA SER A 305 -22.50 -5.29 12.46
C SER A 305 -22.65 -4.39 11.23
N ILE A 306 -22.42 -4.92 10.03
CA ILE A 306 -22.51 -4.14 8.79
C ILE A 306 -23.98 -3.79 8.49
N LEU A 307 -24.93 -4.70 8.76
CA LEU A 307 -26.36 -4.47 8.50
C LEU A 307 -27.10 -3.75 9.63
N GLY A 308 -26.47 -3.53 10.79
CA GLY A 308 -27.04 -2.79 11.92
C GLY A 308 -27.96 -3.59 12.83
N TYR A 309 -27.80 -4.92 12.89
CA TYR A 309 -28.60 -5.80 13.75
C TYR A 309 -27.86 -6.14 15.03
N GLU A 310 -28.59 -6.17 16.15
CA GLU A 310 -28.04 -6.53 17.46
C GLU A 310 -27.86 -8.05 17.59
N ALA A 311 -27.05 -8.49 18.56
CA ALA A 311 -26.73 -9.91 18.77
C ALA A 311 -27.96 -10.76 19.11
N ASP A 312 -28.92 -10.20 19.85
CA ASP A 312 -30.12 -10.89 20.34
C ASP A 312 -31.26 -10.92 19.31
N GLU A 313 -31.11 -10.23 18.17
CA GLU A 313 -32.15 -10.18 17.14
C GLU A 313 -32.15 -11.44 16.27
N ARG A 314 -33.36 -11.96 16.04
CA ARG A 314 -33.59 -13.18 15.28
C ARG A 314 -33.53 -12.89 13.79
N LEU A 315 -32.35 -13.12 13.21
CA LEU A 315 -32.13 -13.14 11.76
C LEU A 315 -32.29 -14.54 11.15
N ILE A 316 -32.13 -15.59 11.96
CA ILE A 316 -32.20 -16.98 11.50
C ILE A 316 -33.67 -17.39 11.35
N GLY A 317 -34.02 -17.87 10.16
CA GLY A 317 -35.38 -18.23 9.76
C GLY A 317 -36.16 -17.14 9.03
N GLU A 318 -35.58 -15.95 8.87
CA GLU A 318 -36.18 -14.84 8.12
C GLU A 318 -35.69 -14.82 6.66
N SER A 319 -36.42 -14.11 5.79
CA SER A 319 -36.07 -13.95 4.37
C SER A 319 -35.02 -12.87 4.17
N ALA A 320 -33.89 -13.21 3.53
CA ALA A 320 -32.84 -12.22 3.21
C ALA A 320 -33.35 -11.15 2.23
N LEU A 321 -34.28 -11.50 1.34
CA LEU A 321 -34.89 -10.57 0.38
C LEU A 321 -35.66 -9.47 1.09
N GLU A 322 -36.45 -9.82 2.10
CA GLU A 322 -37.31 -8.89 2.83
C GLU A 322 -36.52 -7.97 3.77
N LEU A 323 -35.42 -8.48 4.32
CA LEU A 323 -34.64 -7.75 5.31
C LEU A 323 -33.66 -6.75 4.68
N PHE A 324 -32.88 -7.15 3.67
CA PHE A 324 -31.79 -6.30 3.16
C PHE A 324 -31.57 -6.33 1.64
N HIS A 325 -32.37 -7.07 0.85
CA HIS A 325 -32.35 -7.00 -0.63
C HIS A 325 -33.65 -6.48 -1.26
N HIS A 326 -34.49 -5.78 -0.50
CA HIS A 326 -35.86 -5.51 -0.92
C HIS A 326 -35.97 -4.42 -2.01
N THR A 327 -34.95 -3.58 -2.21
CA THR A 327 -35.02 -2.40 -3.09
C THR A 327 -33.72 -2.17 -3.88
N ASP A 328 -33.83 -1.70 -5.12
CA ASP A 328 -32.70 -1.35 -6.00
C ASP A 328 -32.18 0.09 -5.78
N ALA A 329 -31.21 0.52 -6.60
CA ALA A 329 -30.58 1.84 -6.50
C ALA A 329 -31.57 2.99 -6.78
N GLU A 330 -32.61 2.70 -7.56
CA GLU A 330 -33.64 3.64 -7.97
C GLU A 330 -34.83 3.70 -7.00
N GLY A 331 -34.79 2.94 -5.90
CA GLY A 331 -35.86 2.93 -4.90
C GLY A 331 -37.05 2.04 -5.26
N CYS A 332 -36.94 1.21 -6.30
CA CYS A 332 -37.99 0.27 -6.72
C CYS A 332 -37.87 -1.07 -5.98
N PRO A 333 -38.98 -1.68 -5.53
CA PRO A 333 -38.96 -3.00 -4.92
C PRO A 333 -38.41 -4.04 -5.91
N VAL A 334 -37.39 -4.79 -5.49
CA VAL A 334 -36.82 -5.85 -6.31
C VAL A 334 -37.74 -7.06 -6.26
N ASP A 335 -38.37 -7.38 -7.39
CA ASP A 335 -39.18 -8.60 -7.51
C ASP A 335 -38.30 -9.85 -7.34
N ALA A 336 -38.78 -10.86 -6.61
CA ALA A 336 -38.01 -12.06 -6.26
C ALA A 336 -37.52 -12.82 -7.51
N THR A 337 -38.22 -12.66 -8.62
CA THR A 337 -37.86 -13.25 -9.92
C THR A 337 -36.74 -12.50 -10.65
N CYS A 338 -36.51 -11.22 -10.34
CA CYS A 338 -35.49 -10.36 -10.94
C CYS A 338 -34.24 -10.20 -10.06
N CYS A 339 -34.32 -10.56 -8.78
CA CYS A 339 -33.18 -10.51 -7.88
C CYS A 339 -32.13 -11.56 -8.26
N PHE A 340 -30.93 -11.11 -8.66
CA PHE A 340 -29.85 -12.02 -9.06
C PHE A 340 -29.39 -12.93 -7.92
N LEU A 341 -29.48 -12.46 -6.67
CA LEU A 341 -29.18 -13.27 -5.49
C LEU A 341 -30.17 -14.42 -5.36
N GLN A 342 -31.47 -14.14 -5.47
CA GLN A 342 -32.52 -15.15 -5.43
C GLN A 342 -32.39 -16.17 -6.57
N GLN A 343 -32.07 -15.70 -7.78
CA GLN A 343 -31.79 -16.58 -8.92
C GLN A 343 -30.56 -17.47 -8.69
N SER A 344 -29.51 -16.93 -8.05
CA SER A 344 -28.32 -17.70 -7.67
C SER A 344 -28.64 -18.72 -6.56
N TYR A 345 -29.48 -18.36 -5.58
CA TYR A 345 -29.97 -19.28 -4.54
C TYR A 345 -30.79 -20.42 -5.13
N ALA A 346 -31.67 -20.17 -6.10
CA ALA A 346 -32.44 -21.21 -6.76
C ALA A 346 -31.60 -22.04 -7.75
N GLY A 347 -30.78 -21.38 -8.58
CA GLY A 347 -30.08 -21.99 -9.71
C GLY A 347 -28.71 -22.61 -9.40
N GLY A 348 -28.02 -22.18 -8.34
CA GLY A 348 -26.72 -22.74 -7.93
C GLY A 348 -25.53 -22.24 -8.73
N ALA A 349 -25.75 -21.22 -9.55
CA ALA A 349 -24.69 -20.54 -10.25
C ALA A 349 -23.89 -19.68 -9.25
N PRO A 350 -22.56 -19.87 -9.14
CA PRO A 350 -21.74 -19.00 -8.32
C PRO A 350 -21.70 -17.59 -8.92
N VAL A 351 -21.72 -16.58 -8.06
CA VAL A 351 -21.56 -15.17 -8.42
C VAL A 351 -20.29 -14.69 -7.75
N LYS A 352 -19.39 -14.05 -8.50
CA LYS A 352 -18.12 -13.53 -7.97
C LYS A 352 -18.09 -12.01 -8.03
N ALA A 353 -17.74 -11.39 -6.91
CA ALA A 353 -17.41 -9.97 -6.79
C ALA A 353 -18.38 -9.05 -7.55
N ARG A 354 -19.68 -9.17 -7.26
CA ARG A 354 -20.71 -8.35 -7.89
C ARG A 354 -21.14 -7.25 -6.94
N GLU A 355 -21.07 -6.00 -7.41
CA GLU A 355 -21.56 -4.83 -6.68
C GLU A 355 -23.10 -4.81 -6.68
N THR A 356 -23.68 -4.50 -5.52
CA THR A 356 -25.12 -4.34 -5.29
C THR A 356 -25.36 -3.43 -4.09
N LEU A 357 -26.62 -3.16 -3.75
CA LEU A 357 -27.00 -2.43 -2.55
C LEU A 357 -27.67 -3.36 -1.54
N PHE A 358 -27.22 -3.29 -0.29
CA PHE A 358 -27.92 -3.85 0.86
C PHE A 358 -28.55 -2.72 1.67
N TRP A 359 -29.57 -3.04 2.45
CA TRP A 359 -30.26 -2.06 3.28
C TRP A 359 -29.92 -2.28 4.76
N HIS A 360 -29.41 -1.23 5.39
CA HIS A 360 -29.19 -1.17 6.83
C HIS A 360 -30.55 -1.14 7.55
N LYS A 361 -30.61 -1.68 8.77
CA LYS A 361 -31.83 -1.66 9.60
C LYS A 361 -32.42 -0.25 9.81
N SER A 362 -31.58 0.78 9.79
CA SER A 362 -32.02 2.18 9.91
C SER A 362 -32.70 2.73 8.65
N GLY A 363 -32.74 1.97 7.55
CA GLY A 363 -33.32 2.37 6.27
C GLY A 363 -32.35 3.06 5.30
N ASN A 364 -31.04 3.12 5.63
CA ASN A 364 -30.03 3.65 4.71
C ASN A 364 -29.50 2.52 3.83
N SER A 365 -29.18 2.84 2.57
CA SER A 365 -28.54 1.88 1.67
C SER A 365 -27.03 1.81 1.93
N ILE A 366 -26.48 0.61 1.79
CA ILE A 366 -25.06 0.30 1.91
C ILE A 366 -24.63 -0.32 0.58
N PRO A 367 -23.73 0.31 -0.18
CA PRO A 367 -23.11 -0.33 -1.33
C PRO A 367 -22.23 -1.48 -0.85
N VAL A 368 -22.46 -2.67 -1.40
CA VAL A 368 -21.72 -3.88 -1.05
C VAL A 368 -21.21 -4.59 -2.30
N GLU A 369 -20.03 -5.20 -2.18
CA GLU A 369 -19.55 -6.18 -3.13
C GLU A 369 -19.83 -7.58 -2.56
N CYS A 370 -20.55 -8.42 -3.30
CA CYS A 370 -20.97 -9.73 -2.82
C CYS A 370 -20.51 -10.88 -3.73
N THR A 371 -20.26 -12.02 -3.09
CA THR A 371 -19.88 -13.28 -3.71
C THR A 371 -20.77 -14.39 -3.17
N VAL A 372 -21.35 -15.20 -4.06
CA VAL A 372 -22.28 -16.28 -3.74
C VAL A 372 -21.69 -17.61 -4.17
N TYR A 373 -21.64 -18.56 -3.25
CA TYR A 373 -21.22 -19.95 -3.50
C TYR A 373 -22.31 -20.94 -3.09
N PRO A 374 -22.62 -21.95 -3.91
CA PRO A 374 -23.58 -22.99 -3.51
C PRO A 374 -23.03 -23.84 -2.36
N LEU A 375 -23.87 -24.16 -1.38
CA LEU A 375 -23.54 -25.05 -0.27
C LEU A 375 -24.05 -26.46 -0.59
N THR A 376 -23.12 -27.40 -0.68
CA THR A 376 -23.39 -28.83 -0.91
C THR A 376 -22.92 -29.66 0.27
N ILE A 377 -23.81 -30.45 0.86
CA ILE A 377 -23.53 -31.39 1.94
C ILE A 377 -23.92 -32.79 1.44
N GLU A 378 -23.01 -33.77 1.53
CA GLU A 378 -23.24 -35.15 1.06
C GLU A 378 -23.79 -35.24 -0.38
N ASP A 379 -23.20 -34.46 -1.30
CA ASP A 379 -23.62 -34.32 -2.71
C ASP A 379 -25.06 -33.80 -2.93
N LYS A 380 -25.72 -33.32 -1.87
CA LYS A 380 -27.01 -32.63 -1.95
C LYS A 380 -26.84 -31.15 -1.71
N ARG A 381 -27.53 -30.36 -2.54
CA ARG A 381 -27.53 -28.91 -2.44
C ARG A 381 -28.51 -28.47 -1.38
N GLU A 382 -28.01 -27.88 -0.30
CA GLU A 382 -28.84 -27.36 0.80
C GLU A 382 -29.14 -25.86 0.66
N GLY A 383 -28.32 -25.13 -0.10
CA GLY A 383 -28.52 -23.70 -0.29
C GLY A 383 -27.31 -22.99 -0.87
N SER A 384 -27.04 -21.78 -0.38
CA SER A 384 -25.92 -20.94 -0.79
C SER A 384 -25.33 -20.16 0.40
N VAL A 385 -24.03 -19.92 0.36
CA VAL A 385 -23.31 -19.01 1.26
C VAL A 385 -23.01 -17.72 0.50
N VAL A 386 -23.30 -16.59 1.13
CA VAL A 386 -23.00 -15.26 0.61
C VAL A 386 -21.97 -14.61 1.51
N ALA A 387 -20.87 -14.17 0.91
CA ALA A 387 -19.89 -13.30 1.53
C ALA A 387 -20.02 -11.91 0.90
N PHE A 388 -20.06 -10.86 1.70
CA PHE A 388 -20.16 -9.49 1.21
C PHE A 388 -19.29 -8.53 2.01
N ARG A 389 -18.84 -7.48 1.34
CA ARG A 389 -18.00 -6.43 1.90
C ARG A 389 -18.65 -5.07 1.67
N ASP A 390 -18.64 -4.23 2.70
CA ASP A 390 -19.02 -2.82 2.59
C ASP A 390 -17.98 -2.08 1.74
N ILE A 391 -18.44 -1.44 0.67
CA ILE A 391 -17.60 -0.65 -0.26
C ILE A 391 -17.94 0.85 -0.22
N SER A 392 -18.60 1.33 0.84
CA SER A 392 -19.01 2.72 1.00
C SER A 392 -17.81 3.67 0.93
N GLU A 393 -16.75 3.39 1.69
CA GLU A 393 -15.52 4.19 1.70
C GLU A 393 -14.87 4.23 0.31
N ARG A 394 -14.81 3.08 -0.38
CA ARG A 394 -14.29 2.99 -1.74
C ARG A 394 -15.11 3.83 -2.72
N LYS A 395 -16.44 3.79 -2.65
CA LYS A 395 -17.32 4.58 -3.53
C LYS A 395 -17.18 6.08 -3.26
N LEU A 396 -17.10 6.50 -2.00
CA LEU A 396 -16.87 7.90 -1.62
C LEU A 396 -15.53 8.40 -2.17
N LEU A 397 -14.46 7.61 -2.02
CA LEU A 397 -13.15 7.94 -2.58
C LEU A 397 -13.18 8.00 -4.11
N GLU A 398 -13.87 7.07 -4.78
CA GLU A 398 -14.04 7.09 -6.24
C GLU A 398 -14.80 8.35 -6.71
N GLU A 399 -15.84 8.78 -5.99
CA GLU A 399 -16.57 10.02 -6.28
C GLU A 399 -15.73 11.27 -6.02
N GLU A 400 -15.00 11.31 -4.92
CA GLU A 400 -14.10 12.41 -4.58
C GLU A 400 -12.97 12.54 -5.61
N LEU A 401 -12.36 11.42 -6.02
CA LEU A 401 -11.36 11.40 -7.09
C LEU A 401 -11.95 11.89 -8.42
N ARG A 402 -13.17 11.47 -8.79
CA ARG A 402 -13.85 11.99 -9.99
C ARG A 402 -14.12 13.49 -9.89
N TRP A 403 -14.49 13.98 -8.72
CA TRP A 403 -14.75 15.39 -8.48
C TRP A 403 -13.44 16.20 -8.57
N GLN A 404 -12.36 15.77 -7.91
CA GLN A 404 -11.04 16.40 -7.97
C GLN A 404 -10.42 16.37 -9.38
N ALA A 405 -10.64 15.28 -10.13
CA ALA A 405 -10.18 15.18 -11.52
C ALA A 405 -10.84 16.22 -12.44
N SER A 406 -12.01 16.76 -12.06
CA SER A 406 -12.77 17.73 -12.85
C SER A 406 -12.87 19.14 -12.27
N HIS A 407 -12.57 19.34 -10.98
CA HIS A 407 -12.77 20.61 -10.27
C HIS A 407 -11.50 21.14 -9.60
N ASP A 408 -11.42 22.47 -9.48
CA ASP A 408 -10.42 23.20 -8.70
C ASP A 408 -10.75 23.12 -7.21
N ALA A 409 -9.79 22.65 -6.41
CA ALA A 409 -10.01 22.39 -4.98
C ALA A 409 -10.35 23.66 -4.19
N LEU A 410 -9.79 24.82 -4.57
CA LEU A 410 -9.97 26.10 -3.87
C LEU A 410 -11.30 26.76 -4.24
N THR A 411 -11.52 27.03 -5.53
CA THR A 411 -12.66 27.83 -6.00
C THR A 411 -13.93 27.00 -6.25
N LYS A 412 -13.80 25.66 -6.26
CA LYS A 412 -14.87 24.71 -6.60
C LYS A 412 -15.42 24.88 -8.02
N LEU A 413 -14.72 25.62 -8.88
CA LEU A 413 -14.98 25.70 -10.32
C LEU A 413 -14.44 24.46 -11.02
N TYR A 414 -14.71 24.30 -12.31
CA TYR A 414 -14.02 23.29 -13.11
C TYR A 414 -12.52 23.61 -13.20
N ASN A 415 -11.70 22.57 -13.30
CA ASN A 415 -10.25 22.70 -13.49
C ASN A 415 -9.89 22.80 -14.98
N ARG A 416 -8.61 23.06 -15.26
CA ARG A 416 -8.08 23.16 -16.62
C ARG A 416 -8.36 21.93 -17.49
N ARG A 417 -8.18 20.73 -16.95
CA ARG A 417 -8.36 19.49 -17.69
C ARG A 417 -9.80 19.34 -18.19
N TYR A 418 -10.77 19.48 -17.30
CA TYR A 418 -12.18 19.40 -17.66
C TYR A 418 -12.57 20.52 -18.63
N PHE A 419 -12.04 21.72 -18.44
CA PHE A 419 -12.25 22.84 -19.34
C PHE A 419 -11.79 22.55 -20.77
N GLU A 420 -10.57 22.03 -20.94
CA GLU A 420 -10.00 21.66 -22.25
C GLU A 420 -10.80 20.56 -22.94
N GLU A 421 -11.29 19.57 -22.19
CA GLU A 421 -12.19 18.52 -22.70
C GLU A 421 -13.52 19.12 -23.21
N GLN A 422 -14.16 19.98 -22.42
CA GLN A 422 -15.41 20.65 -22.84
C GLN A 422 -15.20 21.62 -24.00
N LEU A 423 -14.06 22.32 -24.05
CA LEU A 423 -13.71 23.18 -25.17
C LEU A 423 -13.53 22.37 -26.46
N ASN A 424 -12.87 21.22 -26.41
CA ASN A 424 -12.77 20.31 -27.55
C ASN A 424 -14.15 19.85 -28.04
N HIS A 425 -15.04 19.45 -27.12
CA HIS A 425 -16.41 19.08 -27.47
C HIS A 425 -17.17 20.22 -28.14
N GLU A 426 -16.99 21.46 -27.67
CA GLU A 426 -17.61 22.63 -28.27
C GLU A 426 -17.09 22.91 -29.69
N VAL A 427 -15.78 22.80 -29.92
CA VAL A 427 -15.16 22.92 -31.25
C VAL A 427 -15.72 21.86 -32.20
N GLU A 428 -15.80 20.61 -31.76
CA GLU A 428 -16.36 19.52 -32.57
C GLU A 428 -17.85 19.73 -32.88
N ARG A 429 -18.63 20.25 -31.92
CA ARG A 429 -20.03 20.60 -32.12
C ARG A 429 -20.17 21.68 -33.19
N LEU A 430 -19.35 22.73 -33.10
CA LEU A 430 -19.41 23.88 -34.00
C LEU A 430 -18.93 23.58 -35.41
N LYS A 431 -18.01 22.63 -35.61
CA LYS A 431 -17.66 22.11 -36.96
C LYS A 431 -18.87 21.58 -37.74
N ARG A 432 -19.90 21.11 -37.03
CA ARG A 432 -21.14 20.55 -37.59
C ARG A 432 -22.30 21.57 -37.67
N SER A 433 -22.11 22.78 -37.15
CA SER A 433 -23.13 23.84 -37.12
C SER A 433 -22.62 25.14 -37.76
N ASN A 434 -23.50 26.12 -37.96
CA ASN A 434 -23.10 27.49 -38.33
C ASN A 434 -23.20 28.45 -37.13
N GLU A 435 -23.29 27.90 -35.92
CA GLU A 435 -23.27 28.70 -34.69
C GLU A 435 -21.85 29.17 -34.40
N THR A 436 -21.73 30.19 -33.55
CA THR A 436 -20.44 30.69 -33.08
C THR A 436 -20.46 30.70 -31.56
N SER A 437 -19.36 30.30 -30.95
CA SER A 437 -19.13 30.44 -29.49
C SER A 437 -17.90 31.32 -29.28
N ALA A 438 -17.60 31.67 -28.03
CA ALA A 438 -16.41 32.43 -27.72
C ALA A 438 -15.75 31.94 -26.44
N LEU A 439 -14.42 32.00 -26.43
CA LEU A 439 -13.60 31.78 -25.25
C LEU A 439 -13.17 33.13 -24.69
N LEU A 440 -13.40 33.36 -23.40
CA LEU A 440 -12.85 34.48 -22.65
C LEU A 440 -11.75 33.93 -21.73
N TYR A 441 -10.55 34.43 -21.89
CA TYR A 441 -9.40 34.19 -21.00
C TYR A 441 -9.24 35.39 -20.09
N ILE A 442 -9.34 35.20 -18.77
CA ILE A 442 -9.41 36.26 -17.77
C ILE A 442 -8.22 36.13 -16.82
N ASP A 443 -7.46 37.20 -16.67
CA ASP A 443 -6.30 37.28 -15.78
C ASP A 443 -6.49 38.42 -14.76
N LEU A 444 -6.23 38.14 -13.48
CA LEU A 444 -6.29 39.18 -12.44
C LEU A 444 -5.03 40.04 -12.46
N ASP A 445 -5.18 41.31 -12.80
CA ASP A 445 -4.06 42.23 -12.84
C ASP A 445 -3.45 42.43 -11.44
N ARG A 446 -2.12 42.24 -11.35
CA ARG A 446 -1.34 42.47 -10.13
C ARG A 446 -1.80 41.61 -8.93
N PHE A 447 -2.37 40.43 -9.15
CA PHE A 447 -2.69 39.49 -8.07
C PHE A 447 -1.51 39.23 -7.12
N LYS A 448 -0.30 39.11 -7.68
CA LYS A 448 0.95 38.98 -6.92
C LYS A 448 1.14 40.08 -5.87
N TYR A 449 0.78 41.33 -6.16
CA TYR A 449 0.88 42.43 -5.20
C TYR A 449 -0.03 42.20 -3.98
N ILE A 450 -1.20 41.61 -4.19
CA ILE A 450 -2.15 41.29 -3.11
C ILE A 450 -1.59 40.15 -2.25
N ASN A 451 -1.04 39.11 -2.87
CA ASN A 451 -0.37 38.01 -2.15
C ASN A 451 0.83 38.52 -1.33
N ASP A 452 1.68 39.36 -1.93
CA ASP A 452 2.87 39.90 -1.27
C ASP A 452 2.52 40.88 -0.14
N THR A 453 1.39 41.60 -0.23
CA THR A 453 1.01 42.64 0.75
C THR A 453 0.08 42.12 1.86
N ALA A 454 -0.78 41.15 1.55
CA ALA A 454 -1.84 40.67 2.44
C ALA A 454 -1.74 39.18 2.80
N GLY A 455 -0.78 38.46 2.19
CA GLY A 455 -0.56 37.03 2.38
C GLY A 455 -1.38 36.15 1.43
N HIS A 456 -0.96 34.89 1.28
CA HIS A 456 -1.62 33.92 0.40
C HIS A 456 -3.07 33.65 0.78
N ALA A 457 -3.40 33.61 2.08
CA ALA A 457 -4.78 33.47 2.54
C ALA A 457 -5.72 34.59 2.05
N ALA A 458 -5.19 35.81 1.84
CA ALA A 458 -5.95 36.90 1.25
C ALA A 458 -6.15 36.71 -0.26
N GLY A 459 -5.12 36.20 -0.95
CA GLY A 459 -5.21 35.81 -2.36
C GLY A 459 -6.22 34.71 -2.61
N ASP A 460 -6.19 33.66 -1.80
CA ASP A 460 -7.11 32.53 -1.90
C ASP A 460 -8.56 32.98 -1.69
N ARG A 461 -8.78 33.83 -0.69
CA ARG A 461 -10.11 34.42 -0.47
C ARG A 461 -10.54 35.31 -1.64
N LEU A 462 -9.63 36.11 -2.19
CA LEU A 462 -9.92 36.91 -3.37
C LEU A 462 -10.35 36.01 -4.54
N LEU A 463 -9.64 34.92 -4.83
CA LEU A 463 -9.97 33.99 -5.90
C LEU A 463 -11.35 33.35 -5.70
N VAL A 464 -11.71 32.99 -4.46
CA VAL A 464 -13.05 32.46 -4.11
C VAL A 464 -14.14 33.53 -4.28
N GLU A 465 -13.89 34.78 -3.91
CA GLU A 465 -14.89 35.84 -4.08
C GLU A 465 -15.06 36.20 -5.58
N ILE A 466 -13.97 36.24 -6.35
CA ILE A 466 -14.01 36.47 -7.80
C ILE A 466 -14.75 35.33 -8.51
N SER A 467 -14.51 34.07 -8.15
CA SER A 467 -15.20 32.93 -8.77
C SER A 467 -16.72 33.02 -8.57
N GLN A 468 -17.16 33.47 -7.38
CA GLN A 468 -18.57 33.71 -7.08
C GLN A 468 -19.15 34.86 -7.91
N GLN A 469 -18.42 35.97 -8.05
CA GLN A 469 -18.87 37.12 -8.87
C GLN A 469 -19.03 36.71 -10.34
N LEU A 470 -18.05 35.98 -10.90
CA LEU A 470 -18.13 35.48 -12.28
C LEU A 470 -19.32 34.53 -12.45
N LYS A 471 -19.52 33.59 -11.51
CA LYS A 471 -20.60 32.60 -11.56
C LYS A 471 -22.01 33.22 -11.53
N GLN A 472 -22.21 34.35 -10.86
CA GLN A 472 -23.52 35.02 -10.79
C GLN A 472 -24.01 35.55 -12.14
N ARG A 473 -23.10 35.80 -13.08
CA ARG A 473 -23.41 36.33 -14.41
C ARG A 473 -23.45 35.26 -15.50
N LEU A 474 -23.03 34.02 -15.21
CA LEU A 474 -23.03 32.91 -16.16
C LEU A 474 -24.45 32.43 -16.49
N ARG A 475 -24.67 32.06 -17.76
CA ARG A 475 -25.88 31.34 -18.19
C ARG A 475 -25.71 29.84 -17.91
N GLN A 476 -26.81 29.09 -17.88
CA GLN A 476 -26.77 27.62 -17.73
C GLN A 476 -25.98 26.91 -18.84
N THR A 477 -25.86 27.54 -20.01
CA THR A 477 -25.12 27.00 -21.17
C THR A 477 -23.64 27.36 -21.15
N ASP A 478 -23.24 28.32 -20.33
CA ASP A 478 -21.86 28.80 -20.30
C ASP A 478 -21.06 27.96 -19.30
N LEU A 479 -19.74 27.86 -19.52
CA LEU A 479 -18.87 27.08 -18.66
C LEU A 479 -17.75 27.97 -18.11
N LEU A 480 -17.56 27.94 -16.79
CA LEU A 480 -16.52 28.70 -16.08
C LEU A 480 -15.54 27.73 -15.41
N ALA A 481 -14.25 27.94 -15.64
CA ALA A 481 -13.17 27.21 -15.01
C ALA A 481 -12.07 28.14 -14.50
N ARG A 482 -11.26 27.60 -13.58
CA ARG A 482 -9.98 28.18 -13.20
C ARG A 482 -8.86 27.36 -13.84
N LEU A 483 -8.00 28.02 -14.61
CA LEU A 483 -6.93 27.35 -15.36
C LEU A 483 -5.69 27.12 -14.49
N GLY A 484 -5.47 27.97 -13.49
CA GLY A 484 -4.36 27.91 -12.55
C GLY A 484 -4.04 29.31 -12.02
N GLY A 485 -3.40 29.42 -10.86
CA GLY A 485 -2.99 30.73 -10.31
C GLY A 485 -4.13 31.74 -10.23
N ASP A 486 -3.97 32.85 -10.94
CA ASP A 486 -4.91 33.97 -11.09
C ASP A 486 -5.69 33.99 -12.41
N GLU A 487 -5.71 32.87 -13.12
CA GLU A 487 -6.28 32.73 -14.46
C GLU A 487 -7.62 31.98 -14.44
N PHE A 488 -8.63 32.57 -15.08
CA PHE A 488 -9.96 32.01 -15.27
C PHE A 488 -10.31 31.95 -16.75
N ALA A 489 -11.18 31.02 -17.12
CA ALA A 489 -11.67 30.92 -18.48
C ALA A 489 -13.17 30.69 -18.54
N ILE A 490 -13.83 31.31 -19.51
CA ILE A 490 -15.27 31.17 -19.74
C ILE A 490 -15.52 30.77 -21.20
N ILE A 491 -16.27 29.69 -21.40
CA ILE A 491 -16.85 29.34 -22.70
C ILE A 491 -18.25 29.93 -22.76
N LEU A 492 -18.46 30.89 -23.67
CA LEU A 492 -19.77 31.42 -23.99
C LEU A 492 -20.34 30.65 -25.17
N CYS A 493 -21.29 29.76 -24.89
CA CYS A 493 -21.95 28.98 -25.92
C CYS A 493 -22.92 29.85 -26.72
N ASN A 494 -22.93 29.69 -28.05
CA ASN A 494 -23.87 30.37 -28.96
C ASN A 494 -23.78 31.91 -28.88
N ALA A 495 -22.56 32.42 -28.76
CA ALA A 495 -22.26 33.83 -28.68
C ALA A 495 -22.12 34.47 -30.07
N CYS A 496 -22.85 35.56 -30.32
CA CYS A 496 -22.73 36.31 -31.57
C CYS A 496 -21.49 37.21 -31.56
N LYS A 497 -20.70 37.19 -32.65
CA LYS A 497 -19.46 37.98 -32.83
C LYS A 497 -19.58 39.46 -32.42
N ASN A 498 -20.72 40.10 -32.70
CA ASN A 498 -20.94 41.53 -32.40
C ASN A 498 -21.28 41.81 -30.92
N SER A 499 -21.67 40.79 -30.15
CA SER A 499 -22.03 40.92 -28.74
C SER A 499 -20.95 40.42 -27.78
N VAL A 500 -20.02 39.58 -28.22
CA VAL A 500 -18.99 38.98 -27.33
C VAL A 500 -18.15 40.04 -26.64
N GLY A 501 -17.68 41.06 -27.38
CA GLY A 501 -16.88 42.14 -26.79
C GLY A 501 -17.62 42.88 -25.69
N LYS A 502 -18.92 43.14 -25.87
CA LYS A 502 -19.75 43.80 -24.84
C LYS A 502 -19.89 42.93 -23.59
N VAL A 503 -20.13 41.63 -23.76
CA VAL A 503 -20.26 40.69 -22.64
C VAL A 503 -18.93 40.59 -21.88
N ALA A 504 -17.80 40.54 -22.58
CA ALA A 504 -16.49 40.55 -21.95
C ALA A 504 -16.23 41.85 -21.17
N ASP A 505 -16.58 43.00 -21.75
CA ASP A 505 -16.45 44.30 -21.06
C ASP A 505 -17.37 44.39 -19.84
N GLU A 506 -18.57 43.81 -19.87
CA GLU A 506 -19.45 43.72 -18.71
C GLU A 506 -18.81 42.94 -17.55
N TYR A 507 -18.12 41.82 -17.83
CA TYR A 507 -17.36 41.08 -16.81
C TYR A 507 -16.20 41.92 -16.27
N ARG A 508 -15.50 42.64 -17.14
CA ARG A 508 -14.40 43.54 -16.75
C ARG A 508 -14.88 44.68 -15.86
N GLU A 509 -15.95 45.39 -16.24
CA GLU A 509 -16.52 46.50 -15.48
C GLU A 509 -17.07 46.05 -14.13
N MET A 510 -17.67 44.85 -14.07
CA MET A 510 -18.13 44.27 -12.82
C MET A 510 -16.96 44.10 -11.83
N LEU A 511 -15.82 43.59 -12.30
CA LEU A 511 -14.64 43.37 -11.47
C LEU A 511 -13.88 44.68 -11.16
N ASP A 512 -13.83 45.64 -12.10
CA ASP A 512 -13.23 46.97 -11.86
C ASP A 512 -13.99 47.78 -10.79
N ASN A 513 -15.31 47.56 -10.66
CA ASN A 513 -16.14 48.15 -9.61
C ASN A 513 -16.11 47.36 -8.29
N TYR A 514 -15.50 46.17 -8.28
CA TYR A 514 -15.42 45.34 -7.09
C TYR A 514 -14.24 45.76 -6.22
N MET A 515 -14.53 46.03 -4.94
CA MET A 515 -13.54 46.43 -3.94
C MET A 515 -13.34 45.28 -2.95
N PHE A 516 -12.16 44.66 -2.99
CA PHE A 516 -11.83 43.56 -2.09
C PHE A 516 -11.42 44.12 -0.72
N ILE A 517 -12.13 43.70 0.34
CA ILE A 517 -11.87 44.15 1.71
C ILE A 517 -11.31 42.98 2.51
N TYR A 518 -10.08 43.13 3.00
CA TYR A 518 -9.43 42.13 3.84
C TYR A 518 -8.73 42.80 5.03
N ASN A 519 -9.04 42.34 6.24
CA ASN A 519 -8.52 42.90 7.50
C ASN A 519 -8.62 44.45 7.59
N GLY A 520 -9.73 45.02 7.09
CA GLY A 520 -9.99 46.47 7.11
C GLY A 520 -9.24 47.29 6.05
N LYS A 521 -8.39 46.67 5.22
CA LYS A 521 -7.76 47.29 4.05
C LYS A 521 -8.59 47.05 2.79
N GLN A 522 -8.62 48.03 1.91
CA GLN A 522 -9.33 47.96 0.63
C GLN A 522 -8.34 47.81 -0.52
N TYR A 523 -8.57 46.83 -1.38
CA TYR A 523 -7.78 46.54 -2.57
C TYR A 523 -8.66 46.68 -3.80
N LYS A 524 -8.19 47.45 -4.78
CA LYS A 524 -8.83 47.52 -6.08
C LYS A 524 -8.36 46.32 -6.92
N VAL A 525 -9.31 45.61 -7.51
CA VAL A 525 -9.06 44.44 -8.34
C VAL A 525 -9.37 44.81 -9.78
N ASN A 526 -8.42 44.57 -10.68
CA ASN A 526 -8.59 44.79 -12.11
C ASN A 526 -8.41 43.46 -12.83
N VAL A 527 -9.03 43.32 -14.00
CA VAL A 527 -8.86 42.14 -14.84
C VAL A 527 -8.55 42.51 -16.27
N THR A 528 -7.70 41.71 -16.89
CA THR A 528 -7.46 41.76 -18.33
C THR A 528 -8.11 40.54 -18.98
N ILE A 529 -8.84 40.76 -20.08
CA ILE A 529 -9.61 39.70 -20.75
C ILE A 529 -9.18 39.56 -22.21
N GLY A 530 -8.68 38.40 -22.60
CA GLY A 530 -8.50 38.00 -23.99
C GLY A 530 -9.73 37.25 -24.50
N ILE A 531 -10.14 37.51 -25.74
CA ILE A 531 -11.31 36.88 -26.34
C ILE A 531 -10.89 36.16 -27.62
N ALA A 532 -11.18 34.87 -27.75
CA ALA A 532 -11.07 34.13 -29.01
C ALA A 532 -12.45 33.65 -29.47
N LEU A 533 -12.73 33.78 -30.77
CA LEU A 533 -13.95 33.24 -31.36
C LEU A 533 -13.77 31.77 -31.68
N ILE A 534 -14.85 31.01 -31.52
CA ILE A 534 -14.95 29.61 -31.87
C ILE A 534 -15.98 29.49 -32.97
N ASP A 535 -15.53 29.04 -34.13
CA ASP A 535 -16.37 28.87 -35.31
C ASP A 535 -16.00 27.58 -36.06
N LYS A 536 -16.56 27.43 -37.25
CA LYS A 536 -16.35 26.24 -38.08
C LYS A 536 -14.91 26.11 -38.61
N GLU A 537 -14.17 27.21 -38.68
CA GLU A 537 -12.79 27.25 -39.19
C GLU A 537 -11.75 26.96 -38.08
N SER A 538 -12.19 26.92 -36.82
CA SER A 538 -11.32 26.62 -35.68
C SER A 538 -10.82 25.16 -35.71
N GLU A 539 -9.49 24.94 -35.64
CA GLU A 539 -8.92 23.60 -35.83
C GLU A 539 -8.97 22.77 -34.54
N SER A 540 -8.60 23.36 -33.40
CA SER A 540 -8.47 22.66 -32.10
C SER A 540 -8.73 23.54 -30.88
N ALA A 541 -9.05 22.95 -29.73
CA ALA A 541 -9.17 23.69 -28.46
C ALA A 541 -7.85 24.35 -28.04
N SER A 542 -6.72 23.69 -28.30
CA SER A 542 -5.38 24.20 -27.97
C SER A 542 -5.04 25.47 -28.73
N GLU A 543 -5.42 25.54 -30.01
CA GLU A 543 -5.29 26.76 -30.82
C GLU A 543 -6.14 27.91 -30.26
N ILE A 544 -7.40 27.64 -29.91
CA ILE A 544 -8.32 28.66 -29.39
C ILE A 544 -7.84 29.19 -28.03
N LEU A 545 -7.37 28.31 -27.14
CA LEU A 545 -6.78 28.70 -25.87
C LEU A 545 -5.54 29.57 -26.07
N ALA A 546 -4.64 29.18 -26.98
CA ALA A 546 -3.47 29.99 -27.31
C ALA A 546 -3.88 31.36 -27.87
N ASN A 547 -4.85 31.42 -28.77
CA ASN A 547 -5.35 32.67 -29.35
C ASN A 547 -5.96 33.59 -28.29
N ALA A 548 -6.71 33.04 -27.33
CA ALA A 548 -7.31 33.81 -26.24
C ALA A 548 -6.25 34.32 -25.25
N ASP A 549 -5.24 33.51 -24.95
CA ASP A 549 -4.10 33.91 -24.11
C ASP A 549 -3.27 35.02 -24.76
N ILE A 550 -2.95 34.88 -26.06
CA ILE A 550 -2.31 35.94 -26.86
C ILE A 550 -3.10 37.24 -26.81
N ALA A 551 -4.42 37.17 -26.98
CA ALA A 551 -5.29 38.34 -26.90
C ALA A 551 -5.23 38.99 -25.49
N CYS A 552 -5.20 38.18 -24.43
CA CYS A 552 -5.04 38.67 -23.07
C CYS A 552 -3.68 39.36 -22.88
N HIS A 553 -2.61 38.79 -23.42
CA HIS A 553 -1.28 39.38 -23.40
C HIS A 553 -1.18 40.72 -24.14
N ILE A 554 -1.80 40.82 -25.33
CA ILE A 554 -1.90 42.08 -26.08
C ILE A 554 -2.63 43.13 -25.21
N ALA A 555 -3.76 42.76 -24.61
CA ALA A 555 -4.51 43.63 -23.71
C ALA A 555 -3.68 44.11 -22.50
N LYS A 556 -2.84 43.23 -21.92
CA LYS A 556 -1.91 43.59 -20.83
C LYS A 556 -0.89 44.63 -21.31
N GLY A 557 -0.30 44.42 -22.49
CA GLY A 557 0.70 45.31 -23.08
C GLY A 557 0.18 46.71 -23.41
N GLU A 558 -1.09 46.81 -23.81
CA GLU A 558 -1.67 48.11 -24.17
C GLU A 558 -2.16 48.94 -22.96
N GLY A 559 -2.07 48.40 -21.73
CA GLY A 559 -2.31 49.14 -20.49
C GLY A 559 -3.16 48.45 -19.44
N ARG A 560 -3.39 47.12 -19.56
CA ARG A 560 -4.19 46.30 -18.61
C ARG A 560 -5.63 46.80 -18.46
N ASN A 561 -6.42 46.18 -17.57
CA ASN A 561 -7.84 46.50 -17.29
C ASN A 561 -8.66 46.76 -18.56
N ARG A 562 -8.57 45.84 -19.54
CA ARG A 562 -9.27 45.95 -20.82
C ARG A 562 -9.58 44.58 -21.41
N THR A 563 -10.45 44.59 -22.40
CA THR A 563 -10.72 43.41 -23.22
C THR A 563 -10.08 43.55 -24.59
N HIS A 564 -9.56 42.45 -25.15
CA HIS A 564 -9.05 42.42 -26.53
C HIS A 564 -9.62 41.21 -27.26
N LEU A 565 -10.14 41.43 -28.47
CA LEU A 565 -10.66 40.38 -29.34
C LEU A 565 -9.56 39.94 -30.31
N PHE A 566 -9.24 38.65 -30.30
CA PHE A 566 -8.30 38.05 -31.23
C PHE A 566 -8.81 38.17 -32.67
N ILE A 567 -8.01 38.79 -33.54
CA ILE A 567 -8.27 38.94 -34.97
C ILE A 567 -7.12 38.30 -35.75
N SER A 568 -7.38 37.17 -36.42
CA SER A 568 -6.35 36.33 -37.07
C SER A 568 -5.49 37.06 -38.14
N GLU A 569 -5.91 38.20 -38.71
CA GLU A 569 -5.10 38.94 -39.69
C GLU A 569 -4.14 39.97 -39.05
N SER A 570 -4.58 40.67 -37.99
CA SER A 570 -3.77 41.69 -37.31
C SER A 570 -3.01 41.12 -36.12
N ASP A 571 -3.67 40.21 -35.40
CA ASP A 571 -3.18 39.65 -34.16
C ASP A 571 -2.36 38.41 -34.41
N SER A 572 -2.55 37.63 -35.49
CA SER A 572 -1.54 36.61 -35.84
C SER A 572 -0.22 37.23 -36.28
N LYS A 573 -0.21 38.48 -36.76
CA LYS A 573 1.03 39.26 -37.00
C LYS A 573 1.63 39.79 -35.70
N LYS A 574 0.82 40.32 -34.79
CA LYS A 574 1.30 40.74 -33.45
C LYS A 574 1.71 39.54 -32.58
N ALA A 575 1.03 38.41 -32.72
CA ALA A 575 1.28 37.12 -32.08
C ALA A 575 2.50 36.45 -32.70
N MET A 576 2.66 36.46 -34.02
CA MET A 576 3.94 36.13 -34.64
C MET A 576 5.02 37.10 -34.19
N ASP A 577 4.80 38.41 -34.04
CA ASP A 577 5.78 39.34 -33.47
C ASP A 577 6.03 39.12 -31.96
N LEU A 578 5.09 38.47 -31.24
CA LEU A 578 5.18 38.10 -29.82
C LEU A 578 5.81 36.70 -29.61
N ASP A 579 5.56 35.73 -30.49
CA ASP A 579 6.08 34.34 -30.50
C ASP A 579 7.41 34.24 -31.26
N LEU A 580 7.56 34.91 -32.42
CA LEU A 580 8.89 35.30 -32.93
C LEU A 580 9.55 36.26 -31.94
N GLY A 581 8.77 37.05 -31.21
CA GLY A 581 9.27 37.89 -30.12
C GLY A 581 9.87 37.09 -28.99
N TRP A 582 9.27 35.97 -28.55
CA TRP A 582 9.77 35.11 -27.47
C TRP A 582 10.87 34.16 -27.95
N SER A 583 10.74 33.57 -29.14
CA SER A 583 11.82 32.76 -29.71
C SER A 583 13.03 33.64 -30.06
N SER A 584 12.84 34.82 -30.65
CA SER A 584 13.89 35.83 -30.83
C SER A 584 14.38 36.39 -29.50
N ARG A 585 13.52 36.66 -28.51
CA ARG A 585 13.97 37.11 -27.17
C ARG A 585 14.75 36.05 -26.43
N LEU A 586 14.34 34.79 -26.46
CA LEU A 586 15.10 33.69 -25.84
C LEU A 586 16.39 33.42 -26.61
N HIS A 587 16.36 33.51 -27.94
CA HIS A 587 17.56 33.39 -28.76
C HIS A 587 18.54 34.54 -28.49
N ASN A 588 18.05 35.78 -28.46
CA ASN A 588 18.82 36.97 -28.10
C ASN A 588 19.26 36.90 -26.64
N ALA A 589 18.45 36.39 -25.71
CA ALA A 589 18.83 36.24 -24.31
C ALA A 589 19.96 35.23 -24.13
N LEU A 590 19.93 34.13 -24.89
CA LEU A 590 21.02 33.15 -24.95
C LEU A 590 22.31 33.74 -25.55
N VAL A 591 22.19 34.63 -26.55
CA VAL A 591 23.34 35.24 -27.24
C VAL A 591 23.90 36.47 -26.50
N GLU A 592 23.05 37.30 -25.93
CA GLU A 592 23.36 38.59 -25.31
C GLU A 592 23.50 38.50 -23.77
N ASN A 593 23.40 37.30 -23.18
CA ASN A 593 23.53 37.02 -21.73
C ASN A 593 22.46 37.69 -20.85
N HIS A 594 21.19 37.68 -21.29
CA HIS A 594 20.05 38.15 -20.47
C HIS A 594 19.48 37.05 -19.57
N LEU A 595 19.93 35.80 -19.70
CA LEU A 595 19.61 34.76 -18.73
C LEU A 595 20.44 34.96 -17.47
N ILE A 596 19.80 34.87 -16.31
CA ILE A 596 20.44 34.98 -15.00
C ILE A 596 20.02 33.82 -14.10
N LEU A 597 20.83 33.50 -13.10
CA LEU A 597 20.56 32.45 -12.13
C LEU A 597 20.26 33.08 -10.77
N HIS A 598 19.10 32.74 -10.22
CA HIS A 598 18.83 32.90 -8.80
C HIS A 598 19.16 31.60 -8.07
N TYR A 599 19.22 31.64 -6.75
CA TYR A 599 19.33 30.46 -5.92
C TYR A 599 18.31 30.48 -4.77
N GLN A 600 17.86 29.30 -4.36
CA GLN A 600 17.08 29.12 -3.13
C GLN A 600 17.78 28.10 -2.23
N PRO A 601 17.97 28.39 -0.93
CA PRO A 601 18.70 27.49 -0.05
C PRO A 601 17.84 26.30 0.39
N ILE A 602 18.49 25.13 0.44
CA ILE A 602 17.98 23.86 0.96
C ILE A 602 18.74 23.56 2.26
N ILE A 603 18.01 23.43 3.35
CA ILE A 603 18.57 23.43 4.71
C ILE A 603 18.48 22.04 5.32
N PRO A 604 19.57 21.48 5.89
CA PRO A 604 19.49 20.27 6.68
C PRO A 604 18.69 20.55 7.96
N ILE A 605 17.58 19.85 8.15
CA ILE A 605 16.62 20.18 9.21
C ILE A 605 17.23 19.99 10.61
N ALA A 606 18.20 19.06 10.74
CA ALA A 606 18.85 18.72 12.00
C ALA A 606 19.67 19.87 12.59
N HIS A 607 20.10 20.84 11.78
CA HIS A 607 20.85 22.02 12.24
C HIS A 607 19.94 23.19 12.65
N ILE A 608 18.62 23.05 12.52
CA ILE A 608 17.66 24.07 12.94
C ILE A 608 17.52 24.01 14.47
N PRO A 609 17.86 25.08 15.20
CA PRO A 609 17.73 25.10 16.66
C PRO A 609 16.27 24.93 17.10
N PRO A 610 15.98 24.17 18.17
CA PRO A 610 14.62 23.95 18.65
C PRO A 610 13.84 25.24 18.95
N GLU A 611 14.53 26.30 19.40
CA GLU A 611 13.91 27.60 19.63
C GLU A 611 13.33 28.24 18.35
N MET A 612 13.95 28.00 17.18
CA MET A 612 13.48 28.54 15.91
C MET A 612 12.30 27.75 15.32
N LEU A 613 12.09 26.50 15.75
CA LEU A 613 10.89 25.71 15.39
C LEU A 613 9.61 26.29 16.02
N LEU A 614 9.75 27.09 17.08
CA LEU A 614 8.63 27.75 17.77
C LEU A 614 8.35 29.15 17.23
N GLU A 615 9.22 29.71 16.38
CA GLU A 615 9.01 31.01 15.75
C GLU A 615 7.91 30.91 14.67
N ASN A 616 7.01 31.89 14.62
CA ASN A 616 5.96 31.95 13.60
C ASN A 616 6.27 32.98 12.49
N GLU A 617 7.42 33.66 12.54
CA GLU A 617 7.80 34.73 11.60
C GLU A 617 9.04 34.34 10.78
N GLY A 618 8.89 34.18 9.47
CA GLY A 618 9.98 34.04 8.50
C GLY A 618 10.27 35.36 7.75
N PRO A 619 11.28 35.40 6.84
CA PRO A 619 12.24 34.34 6.54
C PRO A 619 13.28 34.18 7.67
N ILE A 620 13.63 32.95 8.00
CA ILE A 620 14.58 32.64 9.10
C ILE A 620 16.01 32.34 8.63
N TYR A 621 16.26 32.30 7.31
CA TYR A 621 17.55 31.86 6.73
C TYR A 621 18.78 32.63 7.23
N ASP A 622 18.75 33.96 7.28
CA ASP A 622 19.89 34.77 7.75
C ASP A 622 20.28 34.44 9.20
N ARG A 623 19.30 34.09 10.03
CA ARG A 623 19.52 33.67 11.43
C ARG A 623 20.01 32.23 11.53
N LEU A 624 19.64 31.36 10.57
CA LEU A 624 20.06 29.96 10.50
C LEU A 624 21.48 29.77 9.94
N LEU A 625 21.92 30.67 9.05
CA LEU A 625 23.20 30.56 8.34
C LEU A 625 24.43 30.27 9.23
N PRO A 626 24.55 30.80 10.48
CA PRO A 626 25.67 30.47 11.37
C PRO A 626 25.68 29.04 11.89
N PHE A 627 24.52 28.36 11.93
CA PHE A 627 24.36 27.01 12.46
C PHE A 627 24.61 25.93 11.41
N ILE A 628 24.56 26.30 10.12
CA ILE A 628 24.68 25.34 9.01
C ILE A 628 26.13 25.33 8.50
N PRO A 629 26.82 24.17 8.56
CA PRO A 629 28.15 24.02 7.97
C PRO A 629 28.13 24.38 6.49
N GLN A 630 29.12 25.13 6.02
CA GLN A 630 29.16 25.59 4.63
C GLN A 630 29.18 24.44 3.61
N GLU A 631 29.70 23.28 4.02
CA GLU A 631 29.77 22.06 3.20
C GLU A 631 28.41 21.39 2.98
N GLU A 632 27.46 21.67 3.88
CA GLU A 632 26.09 21.15 3.88
C GLU A 632 25.07 22.20 3.39
N GLN A 633 25.53 23.39 2.98
CA GLN A 633 24.69 24.39 2.35
C GLN A 633 24.40 23.98 0.92
N ILE A 634 23.19 23.49 0.68
CA ILE A 634 22.68 23.13 -0.64
C ILE A 634 21.88 24.31 -1.18
N ASN A 635 22.05 24.66 -2.45
CA ASN A 635 21.37 25.78 -3.08
C ASN A 635 20.83 25.35 -4.43
N GLU A 636 19.51 25.39 -4.59
CA GLU A 636 18.87 25.14 -5.87
C GLU A 636 18.98 26.36 -6.77
N LEU A 637 19.51 26.16 -7.98
CA LEU A 637 19.64 27.20 -8.97
C LEU A 637 18.36 27.30 -9.81
N LEU A 638 17.82 28.51 -9.86
CA LEU A 638 16.55 28.83 -10.49
C LEU A 638 16.77 29.83 -11.61
N LEU A 639 16.48 29.42 -12.84
CA LEU A 639 16.61 30.28 -14.02
C LEU A 639 15.68 31.49 -13.94
N ARG A 640 16.16 32.64 -14.37
CA ARG A 640 15.35 33.84 -14.64
C ARG A 640 15.79 34.47 -15.95
N LEU A 641 14.91 35.27 -16.53
CA LEU A 641 15.23 36.09 -17.69
C LEU A 641 15.21 37.55 -17.28
N ASP A 642 16.33 38.25 -17.42
CA ASP A 642 16.42 39.69 -17.21
C ASP A 642 16.02 40.42 -18.49
N ASP A 643 14.74 40.79 -18.61
CA ASP A 643 14.24 41.50 -19.79
C ASP A 643 14.40 43.02 -19.63
N PRO A 644 14.99 43.74 -20.60
CA PRO A 644 15.20 45.19 -20.50
C PRO A 644 13.92 46.03 -20.31
N VAL A 645 12.77 45.50 -20.69
CA VAL A 645 11.46 46.19 -20.62
C VAL A 645 10.65 45.70 -19.43
N TRP A 646 10.71 44.40 -19.09
CA TRP A 646 9.86 43.78 -18.07
C TRP A 646 10.58 43.51 -16.75
N GLY A 647 11.90 43.73 -16.69
CA GLY A 647 12.75 43.32 -15.58
C GLY A 647 12.85 41.80 -15.49
N VAL A 648 13.01 41.28 -14.27
CA VAL A 648 13.17 39.84 -14.04
C VAL A 648 11.87 39.07 -14.30
N VAL A 649 11.88 38.26 -15.36
CA VAL A 649 10.80 37.35 -15.76
C VAL A 649 11.04 35.95 -15.21
N PHE A 650 9.95 35.34 -14.71
CA PHE A 650 9.97 34.01 -14.08
C PHE A 650 9.77 32.88 -15.11
N PRO A 651 10.31 31.67 -14.85
CA PRO A 651 10.28 30.53 -15.77
C PRO A 651 8.90 30.18 -16.33
N GLY A 652 7.85 30.26 -15.52
CA GLY A 652 6.48 29.92 -15.94
C GLY A 652 5.98 30.73 -17.14
N ALA A 653 6.55 31.92 -17.39
CA ALA A 653 6.17 32.76 -18.53
C ALA A 653 6.88 32.38 -19.84
N PHE A 654 8.00 31.66 -19.80
CA PHE A 654 8.81 31.41 -21.01
C PHE A 654 9.26 29.96 -21.22
N LEU A 655 9.35 29.12 -20.19
CA LEU A 655 9.72 27.71 -20.34
C LEU A 655 8.72 26.90 -21.19
N PRO A 656 7.39 27.04 -21.03
CA PRO A 656 6.44 26.34 -21.91
C PRO A 656 6.63 26.69 -23.39
N THR A 657 7.03 27.94 -23.66
CA THR A 657 7.35 28.40 -25.00
C THR A 657 8.69 27.86 -25.48
N ALA A 658 9.71 27.80 -24.61
CA ALA A 658 11.00 27.20 -24.93
C ALA A 658 10.88 25.70 -25.27
N GLU A 659 10.04 24.95 -24.54
CA GLU A 659 9.74 23.54 -24.82
C GLU A 659 9.08 23.37 -26.19
N ARG A 660 8.02 24.16 -26.46
CA ARG A 660 7.30 24.15 -27.74
C ARG A 660 8.18 24.47 -28.94
N PHE A 661 9.22 25.29 -28.75
CA PHE A 661 10.18 25.65 -29.80
C PHE A 661 11.50 24.84 -29.76
N ASN A 662 11.57 23.75 -28.98
CA ASN A 662 12.75 22.89 -28.85
C ASN A 662 14.03 23.66 -28.49
N MET A 663 13.91 24.61 -27.56
CA MET A 663 15.02 25.42 -27.06
C MET A 663 15.56 24.93 -25.72
N MET A 664 14.92 23.93 -25.09
CA MET A 664 15.32 23.43 -23.77
C MET A 664 16.74 22.89 -23.74
N ASP A 665 17.16 22.14 -24.76
CA ASP A 665 18.54 21.65 -24.84
C ASP A 665 19.59 22.76 -24.73
N LYS A 666 19.33 23.91 -25.37
CA LYS A 666 20.22 25.08 -25.35
C LYS A 666 20.17 25.80 -24.01
N ILE A 667 19.00 25.86 -23.39
CA ILE A 667 18.79 26.48 -22.08
C ILE A 667 19.46 25.63 -21.00
N ASP A 668 19.21 24.32 -20.97
CA ASP A 668 19.82 23.39 -20.02
C ASP A 668 21.35 23.44 -20.13
N TYR A 669 21.90 23.39 -21.36
CA TYR A 669 23.33 23.57 -21.58
C TYR A 669 23.84 24.90 -21.02
N TRP A 670 23.13 26.00 -21.28
CA TRP A 670 23.51 27.33 -20.78
C TRP A 670 23.49 27.38 -19.25
N VAL A 671 22.42 26.86 -18.62
CA VAL A 671 22.23 26.82 -17.17
C VAL A 671 23.36 26.02 -16.51
N VAL A 672 23.63 24.81 -17.01
CA VAL A 672 24.72 23.95 -16.51
C VAL A 672 26.05 24.68 -16.63
N ASN A 673 26.37 25.23 -17.81
CA ASN A 673 27.63 25.94 -18.02
C ASN A 673 27.78 27.16 -17.09
N ALA A 674 26.73 27.96 -16.93
CA ALA A 674 26.73 29.13 -16.06
C ALA A 674 26.89 28.74 -14.58
N ALA A 675 26.19 27.69 -14.14
CA ALA A 675 26.26 27.14 -12.80
C ALA A 675 27.68 26.62 -12.47
N LEU A 676 28.26 25.79 -13.35
CA LEU A 676 29.59 25.22 -13.17
C LEU A 676 30.67 26.32 -13.16
N LYS A 677 30.57 27.32 -14.04
CA LYS A 677 31.47 28.48 -14.05
C LYS A 677 31.39 29.27 -12.74
N LYS A 678 30.17 29.58 -12.27
CA LYS A 678 29.97 30.30 -11.01
C LYS A 678 30.50 29.50 -9.83
N LEU A 679 30.22 28.20 -9.78
CA LEU A 679 30.72 27.32 -8.73
C LEU A 679 32.26 27.24 -8.73
N GLY A 680 32.89 27.15 -9.90
CA GLY A 680 34.35 27.16 -10.00
C GLY A 680 34.98 28.48 -9.52
N LEU A 681 34.34 29.63 -9.78
CA LEU A 681 34.78 30.91 -9.21
C LEU A 681 34.64 30.94 -7.69
N LEU A 682 33.53 30.43 -7.16
CA LEU A 682 33.27 30.35 -5.72
C LEU A 682 34.23 29.36 -5.02
N GLN A 683 34.50 28.21 -5.60
CA GLN A 683 35.45 27.23 -5.03
C GLN A 683 36.87 27.82 -4.95
N LYS A 684 37.28 28.61 -5.95
CA LYS A 684 38.56 29.36 -5.90
C LYS A 684 38.61 30.39 -4.77
N SER A 685 37.46 30.92 -4.34
CA SER A 685 37.36 31.81 -3.17
C SER A 685 37.16 31.06 -1.84
N GLY A 686 37.15 29.72 -1.85
CA GLY A 686 37.03 28.86 -0.67
C GLY A 686 35.59 28.47 -0.31
N TYR A 687 34.64 28.66 -1.22
CA TYR A 687 33.26 28.20 -1.03
C TYR A 687 33.15 26.68 -1.10
N LEU A 688 32.44 26.08 -0.13
CA LEU A 688 32.28 24.62 -0.01
C LEU A 688 30.84 24.14 -0.20
N GLY A 689 29.91 25.04 -0.52
CA GLY A 689 28.50 24.71 -0.71
C GLY A 689 28.24 23.94 -2.00
N VAL A 690 27.00 23.47 -2.13
CA VAL A 690 26.52 22.58 -3.18
C VAL A 690 25.48 23.32 -4.02
N PHE A 691 25.52 23.12 -5.33
CA PHE A 691 24.49 23.61 -6.26
C PHE A 691 23.62 22.48 -6.75
N THR A 692 22.31 22.71 -6.79
CA THR A 692 21.37 21.83 -7.48
C THR A 692 20.90 22.48 -8.78
N ILE A 693 20.79 21.68 -9.84
CA ILE A 693 20.52 22.14 -11.21
C ILE A 693 19.42 21.27 -11.81
N ASN A 694 18.31 21.90 -12.16
CA ASN A 694 17.20 21.26 -12.86
C ASN A 694 17.57 20.92 -14.30
N LEU A 695 17.22 19.70 -14.74
CA LEU A 695 17.36 19.23 -16.12
C LEU A 695 15.98 18.84 -16.67
N SER A 696 15.70 19.26 -17.90
CA SER A 696 14.43 18.96 -18.57
C SER A 696 14.36 17.50 -19.04
N GLY A 697 13.14 17.00 -19.25
CA GLY A 697 12.93 15.66 -19.81
C GLY A 697 13.50 15.48 -21.23
N GLN A 698 13.65 16.56 -22.00
CA GLN A 698 14.27 16.50 -23.34
C GLN A 698 15.76 16.12 -23.23
N THR A 699 16.47 16.69 -22.25
CA THR A 699 17.88 16.40 -21.98
C THR A 699 18.12 14.91 -21.65
N ILE A 700 17.18 14.25 -20.95
CA ILE A 700 17.28 12.83 -20.61
C ILE A 700 17.41 11.94 -21.86
N THR A 701 16.78 12.34 -22.96
CA THR A 701 16.75 11.57 -24.21
C THR A 701 17.82 12.01 -25.22
N ASN A 702 18.54 13.11 -24.95
CA ASN A 702 19.51 13.69 -25.87
C ASN A 702 20.95 13.27 -25.53
N GLU A 703 21.40 12.18 -26.15
CA GLU A 703 22.75 11.61 -25.98
C GLU A 703 23.90 12.60 -26.25
N GLN A 704 23.72 13.49 -27.23
CA GLN A 704 24.76 14.48 -27.56
C GLN A 704 24.91 15.50 -26.43
N LEU A 705 23.79 16.02 -25.92
CA LEU A 705 23.79 16.99 -24.84
C LEU A 705 24.34 16.40 -23.53
N ILE A 706 24.03 15.13 -23.22
CA ILE A 706 24.63 14.44 -22.08
C ILE A 706 26.16 14.41 -22.21
N GLY A 707 26.69 14.08 -23.39
CA GLY A 707 28.13 14.13 -23.66
C GLY A 707 28.72 15.53 -23.52
N ASP A 708 28.01 16.56 -23.97
CA ASP A 708 28.44 17.96 -23.83
C ASP A 708 28.47 18.40 -22.35
N ILE A 709 27.51 17.95 -21.53
CA ILE A 709 27.48 18.21 -20.07
C ILE A 709 28.64 17.49 -19.36
N GLU A 710 28.93 16.24 -19.70
CA GLU A 710 30.08 15.51 -19.17
C GLU A 710 31.38 16.28 -19.43
N GLU A 711 31.55 16.77 -20.66
CA GLU A 711 32.72 17.55 -21.04
C GLU A 711 32.81 18.88 -20.26
N LEU A 712 31.68 19.55 -20.04
CA LEU A 712 31.62 20.77 -19.22
C LEU A 712 32.05 20.52 -17.77
N VAL A 713 31.55 19.45 -17.14
CA VAL A 713 31.91 19.10 -15.77
C VAL A 713 33.42 18.85 -15.68
N VAL A 714 33.99 18.06 -16.59
CA VAL A 714 35.42 17.76 -16.63
C VAL A 714 36.27 19.03 -16.87
N LYS A 715 35.87 19.90 -17.81
CA LYS A 715 36.60 21.13 -18.13
C LYS A 715 36.52 22.20 -17.03
N SER A 716 35.49 22.16 -16.20
CA SER A 716 35.26 23.20 -15.19
C SER A 716 36.21 23.12 -13.98
N GLU A 717 36.96 22.02 -13.83
CA GLU A 717 37.90 21.76 -12.71
C GLU A 717 37.28 21.93 -11.31
N ILE A 718 35.95 21.83 -11.21
CA ILE A 718 35.24 21.86 -9.94
C ILE A 718 35.30 20.49 -9.26
N ASP A 719 35.01 20.45 -7.96
CA ASP A 719 34.63 19.20 -7.28
C ASP A 719 33.21 18.77 -7.73
N PRO A 720 33.06 17.66 -8.50
CA PRO A 720 31.76 17.23 -9.04
C PRO A 720 30.76 16.84 -7.94
N SER A 721 31.23 16.46 -6.75
CA SER A 721 30.35 16.13 -5.62
C SER A 721 29.52 17.33 -5.12
N LYS A 722 29.93 18.55 -5.52
CA LYS A 722 29.23 19.80 -5.22
C LYS A 722 28.15 20.16 -6.24
N VAL A 723 27.84 19.27 -7.18
CA VAL A 723 26.75 19.40 -8.14
C VAL A 723 25.73 18.29 -7.92
N ILE A 724 24.46 18.67 -7.76
CA ILE A 724 23.31 17.78 -7.75
C ILE A 724 22.48 18.09 -8.99
N PHE A 725 22.20 17.11 -9.83
CA PHE A 725 21.25 17.27 -10.93
C PHE A 725 19.85 16.82 -10.48
N GLU A 726 18.84 17.60 -10.83
CA GLU A 726 17.45 17.32 -10.49
C GLU A 726 16.68 16.99 -11.77
N ILE A 727 15.88 15.92 -11.71
CA ILE A 727 14.96 15.52 -12.79
C ILE A 727 13.59 15.23 -12.18
N THR A 728 12.52 15.61 -12.85
CA THR A 728 11.17 15.34 -12.36
C THR A 728 10.84 13.85 -12.46
N GLU A 729 10.02 13.36 -11.52
CA GLU A 729 9.55 11.98 -11.49
C GLU A 729 8.91 11.56 -12.82
N THR A 730 8.02 12.39 -13.36
CA THR A 730 7.32 12.12 -14.64
C THR A 730 8.32 11.97 -15.80
N SER A 731 9.34 12.82 -15.84
CA SER A 731 10.38 12.76 -16.88
C SER A 731 11.23 11.50 -16.76
N ALA A 732 11.59 11.11 -15.53
CA ALA A 732 12.38 9.90 -15.28
C ALA A 732 11.59 8.63 -15.62
N VAL A 733 10.30 8.56 -15.23
CA VAL A 733 9.46 7.38 -15.45
C VAL A 733 9.11 7.20 -16.92
N SER A 734 8.83 8.29 -17.65
CA SER A 734 8.53 8.22 -19.08
C SER A 734 9.67 7.61 -19.91
N ASN A 735 10.92 7.78 -19.47
CA ASN A 735 12.12 7.28 -20.15
C ASN A 735 13.12 6.64 -19.17
N LEU A 736 12.67 5.63 -18.41
CA LEU A 736 13.42 5.02 -17.31
C LEU A 736 14.83 4.52 -17.69
N VAL A 737 14.99 3.94 -18.89
CA VAL A 737 16.27 3.41 -19.36
C VAL A 737 17.27 4.54 -19.59
N SER A 738 16.90 5.55 -20.38
CA SER A 738 17.75 6.71 -20.68
C SER A 738 18.06 7.52 -19.43
N ALA A 739 17.09 7.70 -18.53
CA ALA A 739 17.31 8.34 -17.24
C ALA A 739 18.37 7.59 -16.41
N ASN A 740 18.28 6.26 -16.33
CA ASN A 740 19.25 5.46 -15.59
C ASN A 740 20.66 5.52 -16.19
N GLU A 741 20.78 5.49 -17.52
CA GLU A 741 22.05 5.63 -18.24
C GLU A 741 22.69 7.00 -18.00
N MET A 742 21.92 8.07 -18.16
CA MET A 742 22.37 9.44 -17.88
C MET A 742 22.84 9.63 -16.44
N ILE A 743 22.05 9.19 -15.46
CA ILE A 743 22.40 9.30 -14.04
C ILE A 743 23.69 8.53 -13.77
N THR A 744 23.80 7.28 -14.26
CA THR A 744 24.98 6.44 -14.04
C THR A 744 26.25 7.09 -14.59
N ARG A 745 26.17 7.67 -15.78
CA ARG A 745 27.27 8.37 -16.44
C ARG A 745 27.75 9.60 -15.67
N LEU A 746 26.85 10.50 -15.32
CA LEU A 746 27.20 11.73 -14.59
C LEU A 746 27.62 11.43 -13.14
N LYS A 747 27.06 10.40 -12.50
CA LYS A 747 27.53 9.92 -11.18
C LYS A 747 28.93 9.31 -11.24
N ALA A 748 29.33 8.70 -12.35
CA ALA A 748 30.70 8.20 -12.52
C ALA A 748 31.75 9.32 -12.50
N LEU A 749 31.35 10.56 -12.83
CA LEU A 749 32.19 11.76 -12.67
C LEU A 749 32.21 12.29 -11.22
N GLY A 750 31.30 11.82 -10.36
CA GLY A 750 31.17 12.24 -8.97
C GLY A 750 29.99 13.17 -8.68
N CYS A 751 29.17 13.50 -9.69
CA CYS A 751 27.93 14.27 -9.47
C CYS A 751 26.91 13.46 -8.66
N ARG A 752 25.95 14.16 -8.04
CA ARG A 752 24.82 13.58 -7.32
C ARG A 752 23.52 13.84 -8.05
N PHE A 753 22.45 13.14 -7.68
CA PHE A 753 21.14 13.30 -8.30
C PHE A 753 19.99 13.38 -7.29
N ALA A 754 18.99 14.20 -7.61
CA ALA A 754 17.72 14.27 -6.92
C ALA A 754 16.58 13.91 -7.88
N LEU A 755 15.57 13.22 -7.36
CA LEU A 755 14.30 13.03 -8.04
C LEU A 755 13.29 14.05 -7.51
N ASP A 756 12.75 14.86 -8.41
CA ASP A 756 11.87 15.99 -8.09
C ASP A 756 10.38 15.68 -8.29
N ASP A 757 9.50 16.46 -7.66
CA ASP A 757 8.02 16.32 -7.66
C ASP A 757 7.52 14.92 -7.24
N PHE A 758 8.20 14.25 -6.31
CA PHE A 758 7.89 12.86 -5.97
C PHE A 758 6.55 12.72 -5.23
N GLY A 759 5.66 11.91 -5.81
CA GLY A 759 4.34 11.58 -5.27
C GLY A 759 3.16 12.21 -6.04
N SER A 760 3.42 13.15 -6.95
CA SER A 760 2.39 13.77 -7.80
C SER A 760 1.88 12.83 -8.92
N GLY A 761 2.67 11.81 -9.29
CA GLY A 761 2.33 10.79 -10.28
C GLY A 761 1.95 9.42 -9.67
N PHE A 762 1.27 8.58 -10.45
CA PHE A 762 0.90 7.19 -10.10
C PHE A 762 2.09 6.20 -10.07
N SER A 763 3.28 6.66 -9.74
CA SER A 763 4.47 5.82 -9.81
C SER A 763 4.51 4.81 -8.67
N SER A 764 4.74 3.56 -9.03
CA SER A 764 5.02 2.50 -8.06
C SER A 764 6.43 2.69 -7.47
N PHE A 765 6.58 2.55 -6.15
CA PHE A 765 7.87 2.52 -5.44
C PHE A 765 8.91 1.55 -6.03
N SER A 766 8.48 0.61 -6.89
CA SER A 766 9.32 -0.26 -7.69
C SER A 766 10.27 0.50 -8.63
N HIS A 767 9.85 1.65 -9.20
CA HIS A 767 10.70 2.46 -10.10
C HIS A 767 11.81 3.16 -9.33
N LEU A 768 11.50 3.66 -8.13
CA LEU A 768 12.45 4.33 -7.24
C LEU A 768 13.61 3.41 -6.85
N LYS A 769 13.35 2.11 -6.66
CA LYS A 769 14.38 1.11 -6.38
C LYS A 769 15.43 1.00 -7.50
N ASN A 770 15.04 1.27 -8.75
CA ASN A 770 15.88 1.08 -9.92
C ASN A 770 16.60 2.37 -10.35
N LEU A 771 16.26 3.53 -9.79
CA LEU A 771 16.91 4.80 -10.10
C LEU A 771 18.04 5.10 -9.10
N PRO A 772 19.30 5.28 -9.55
CA PRO A 772 20.45 5.51 -8.69
C PRO A 772 20.56 6.97 -8.20
N VAL A 773 19.44 7.58 -7.79
CA VAL A 773 19.39 8.93 -7.20
C VAL A 773 19.90 8.94 -5.75
N ASP A 774 20.28 10.10 -5.23
CA ASP A 774 20.75 10.31 -3.86
C ASP A 774 19.68 10.98 -2.98
N PHE A 775 18.88 11.85 -3.58
CA PHE A 775 17.84 12.64 -2.93
C PHE A 775 16.46 12.39 -3.55
N ILE A 776 15.42 12.55 -2.73
CA ILE A 776 14.01 12.55 -3.14
C ILE A 776 13.39 13.84 -2.63
N LYS A 777 12.91 14.69 -3.54
CA LYS A 777 12.20 15.92 -3.21
C LYS A 777 10.70 15.60 -3.15
N ILE A 778 10.10 15.81 -1.98
CA ILE A 778 8.69 15.57 -1.70
C ILE A 778 7.89 16.73 -2.27
N ASP A 779 6.94 16.40 -3.14
CA ASP A 779 6.12 17.39 -3.83
C ASP A 779 5.42 18.36 -2.86
N GLY A 780 5.45 19.64 -3.21
CA GLY A 780 4.86 20.72 -2.41
C GLY A 780 3.37 20.58 -2.14
N LEU A 781 2.63 19.87 -2.98
CA LEU A 781 1.21 19.61 -2.81
C LEU A 781 0.93 18.90 -1.48
N PHE A 782 1.71 17.88 -1.14
CA PHE A 782 1.58 17.18 0.15
C PHE A 782 2.15 18.00 1.30
N VAL A 783 3.30 18.66 1.08
CA VAL A 783 3.99 19.41 2.15
C VAL A 783 3.14 20.59 2.65
N ARG A 784 2.43 21.29 1.77
CA ARG A 784 1.51 22.37 2.17
C ARG A 784 0.36 21.88 3.03
N GLY A 785 -0.15 20.69 2.75
CA GLY A 785 -1.31 20.12 3.43
C GLY A 785 -1.01 19.50 4.79
N VAL A 786 0.25 19.19 5.13
CA VAL A 786 0.60 18.53 6.40
C VAL A 786 0.15 19.28 7.65
N ALA A 787 -0.01 20.60 7.59
CA ALA A 787 -0.52 21.36 8.74
C ALA A 787 -1.97 20.99 9.07
N THR A 788 -2.79 20.67 8.06
CA THR A 788 -4.25 20.56 8.18
C THR A 788 -4.83 19.19 7.83
N ASP A 789 -4.19 18.42 6.96
CA ASP A 789 -4.70 17.15 6.43
C ASP A 789 -3.94 15.94 7.00
N PRO A 790 -4.60 15.04 7.74
CA PRO A 790 -4.00 13.78 8.23
C PRO A 790 -3.51 12.85 7.12
N SER A 791 -4.13 12.87 5.94
CA SER A 791 -3.73 12.07 4.78
C SER A 791 -2.37 12.52 4.26
N ASP A 792 -2.19 13.83 4.06
CA ASP A 792 -0.92 14.39 3.62
C ASP A 792 0.21 14.14 4.62
N ARG A 793 -0.09 14.18 5.93
CA ARG A 793 0.86 13.77 6.98
C ARG A 793 1.30 12.32 6.81
N ALA A 794 0.34 11.41 6.59
CA ALA A 794 0.63 9.98 6.41
C ALA A 794 1.44 9.72 5.12
N ILE A 795 1.16 10.46 4.04
CA ILE A 795 1.90 10.38 2.78
C ILE A 795 3.34 10.86 2.98
N VAL A 796 3.56 12.04 3.56
CA VAL A 796 4.91 12.57 3.81
C VAL A 796 5.72 11.62 4.71
N HIS A 797 5.12 11.07 5.78
CA HIS A 797 5.76 10.05 6.60
C HIS A 797 6.15 8.80 5.79
N SER A 798 5.22 8.29 4.98
CA SER A 798 5.45 7.09 4.17
C SER A 798 6.56 7.28 3.15
N ILE A 799 6.59 8.44 2.48
CA ILE A 799 7.66 8.80 1.53
C ILE A 799 9.01 8.84 2.27
N ASN A 800 9.06 9.46 3.46
CA ASN A 800 10.28 9.55 4.25
C ASN A 800 10.80 8.17 4.70
N ASP A 801 9.92 7.32 5.21
CA ASP A 801 10.29 5.97 5.65
C ASP A 801 10.81 5.11 4.50
N ILE A 802 10.16 5.20 3.32
CA ILE A 802 10.58 4.48 2.13
C ILE A 802 11.92 4.98 1.63
N ALA A 803 12.11 6.30 1.50
CA ALA A 803 13.37 6.92 1.11
C ALA A 803 14.52 6.44 2.01
N ARG A 804 14.32 6.47 3.34
CA ARG A 804 15.30 5.99 4.31
C ARG A 804 15.61 4.50 4.17
N SER A 805 14.59 3.67 3.95
CA SER A 805 14.78 2.22 3.73
C SER A 805 15.63 1.91 2.50
N LEU A 806 15.60 2.80 1.50
CA LEU A 806 16.39 2.72 0.27
C LEU A 806 17.75 3.44 0.38
N GLY A 807 18.08 4.00 1.55
CA GLY A 807 19.32 4.75 1.78
C GLY A 807 19.39 6.08 1.04
N LYS A 808 18.25 6.74 0.83
CA LYS A 808 18.12 8.03 0.14
C LYS A 808 17.78 9.14 1.15
N TYR A 809 18.21 10.36 0.86
CA TYR A 809 17.85 11.53 1.65
C TYR A 809 16.54 12.15 1.16
N THR A 810 15.75 12.72 2.07
CA THR A 810 14.52 13.45 1.71
C THR A 810 14.68 14.97 1.79
N ILE A 811 14.06 15.67 0.85
CA ILE A 811 13.96 17.12 0.82
C ILE A 811 12.48 17.47 0.76
N ALA A 812 11.95 18.19 1.73
CA ALA A 812 10.56 18.68 1.67
C ALA A 812 10.51 20.10 1.12
N GLU A 813 9.75 20.28 0.05
CA GLU A 813 9.59 21.58 -0.62
C GLU A 813 8.40 22.38 -0.10
N TYR A 814 8.31 23.65 -0.49
CA TYR A 814 7.17 24.53 -0.15
C TYR A 814 6.88 24.65 1.35
N VAL A 815 7.92 24.69 2.18
CA VAL A 815 7.81 25.04 3.60
C VAL A 815 7.46 26.53 3.73
N GLU A 816 6.17 26.83 3.89
CA GLU A 816 5.61 28.19 3.88
C GLU A 816 5.31 28.74 5.28
N ASP A 817 5.25 27.89 6.31
CA ASP A 817 5.05 28.31 7.69
C ASP A 817 5.79 27.41 8.71
N ALA A 818 5.74 27.85 9.97
CA ALA A 818 6.36 27.18 11.10
C ALA A 818 5.70 25.85 11.48
N ALA A 819 4.39 25.69 11.24
CA ALA A 819 3.67 24.46 11.56
C ALA A 819 4.11 23.33 10.63
N ILE A 820 4.28 23.62 9.34
CA ILE A 820 4.86 22.70 8.35
C ILE A 820 6.29 22.33 8.78
N LEU A 821 7.13 23.32 9.10
CA LEU A 821 8.51 23.08 9.51
C LEU A 821 8.62 22.17 10.75
N ARG A 822 7.78 22.40 11.77
CA ARG A 822 7.70 21.55 12.97
C ARG A 822 7.32 20.12 12.64
N PHE A 823 6.29 19.94 11.84
CA PHE A 823 5.84 18.61 11.44
C PHE A 823 6.94 17.84 10.70
N LEU A 824 7.65 18.49 9.78
CA LEU A 824 8.74 17.87 9.01
C LEU A 824 9.94 17.49 9.91
N PHE A 825 10.23 18.29 10.94
CA PHE A 825 11.23 17.98 11.95
C PHE A 825 10.85 16.75 12.77
N GLU A 826 9.62 16.68 13.25
CA GLU A 826 9.09 15.52 13.98
C GLU A 826 9.03 14.26 13.11
N SER A 827 8.74 14.43 11.83
CA SER A 827 8.70 13.34 10.84
C SER A 827 10.09 12.82 10.45
N GLY A 828 11.14 13.54 10.84
CA GLY A 828 12.52 13.18 10.57
C GLY A 828 12.89 13.27 9.09
N VAL A 829 12.31 14.21 8.34
CA VAL A 829 12.76 14.57 6.99
C VAL A 829 14.20 15.10 7.07
N ASP A 830 15.05 14.88 6.07
CA ASP A 830 16.46 15.24 6.18
C ASP A 830 16.73 16.73 5.85
N TYR A 831 16.08 17.27 4.82
CA TYR A 831 16.25 18.65 4.35
C TYR A 831 14.92 19.36 4.08
N VAL A 832 14.93 20.69 4.13
CA VAL A 832 13.75 21.54 3.90
C VAL A 832 14.05 22.73 3.00
N GLN A 833 13.06 23.11 2.20
CA GLN A 833 13.10 24.25 1.29
C GLN A 833 11.74 24.96 1.25
N GLY A 834 11.73 26.29 1.24
CA GLY A 834 10.50 27.06 1.11
C GLY A 834 10.62 28.52 1.50
N HIS A 835 9.56 29.29 1.26
CA HIS A 835 9.54 30.73 1.50
C HIS A 835 9.62 31.12 2.97
N PHE A 836 9.23 30.24 3.90
CA PHE A 836 9.44 30.45 5.33
C PHE A 836 10.92 30.49 5.71
N LEU A 837 11.76 29.78 4.96
CA LEU A 837 13.21 29.80 5.12
C LEU A 837 13.79 31.00 4.38
N SER A 838 13.63 31.04 3.06
CA SER A 838 14.05 32.14 2.21
C SER A 838 13.31 32.13 0.86
N LYS A 839 13.08 33.32 0.30
CA LYS A 839 12.72 33.45 -1.12
C LYS A 839 13.97 33.25 -2.01
N PRO A 840 13.81 32.95 -3.31
CA PRO A 840 14.93 32.90 -4.25
C PRO A 840 15.67 34.25 -4.35
N MET A 841 16.99 34.22 -4.24
CA MET A 841 17.88 35.39 -4.26
C MET A 841 18.84 35.34 -5.44
N ASP A 842 19.47 36.45 -5.81
CA ASP A 842 20.44 36.46 -6.92
C ASP A 842 21.71 35.66 -6.55
N VAL A 843 22.21 34.79 -7.44
CA VAL A 843 23.44 34.01 -7.21
C VAL A 843 24.68 34.90 -6.98
N ALA A 844 24.63 36.17 -7.37
CA ALA A 844 25.64 37.17 -7.05
C ALA A 844 25.75 37.43 -5.54
N GLU A 845 24.69 37.25 -4.76
CA GLU A 845 24.67 37.50 -3.31
C GLU A 845 25.45 36.46 -2.51
N ILE A 846 25.70 35.27 -3.06
CA ILE A 846 26.54 34.22 -2.44
C ILE A 846 27.96 34.75 -2.14
N ASP A 847 28.47 35.67 -2.97
CA ASP A 847 29.80 36.29 -2.80
C ASP A 847 29.90 37.26 -1.59
N GLN A 848 28.77 37.76 -1.05
CA GLN A 848 28.79 38.78 0.01
C GLN A 848 28.84 38.19 1.43
N GLY A 849 28.28 36.99 1.66
CA GLY A 849 28.28 36.33 2.97
C GLY A 849 29.66 35.82 3.42
N SER A 850 30.52 35.44 2.47
CA SER A 850 31.89 34.98 2.73
C SER A 850 32.84 36.14 3.10
N ASN A 851 32.60 37.35 2.58
CA ASN A 851 33.35 38.56 2.92
C ASN A 851 32.95 39.18 4.28
N GLN A 852 31.69 39.06 4.71
CA GLN A 852 31.31 39.50 6.06
C GLN A 852 32.02 38.68 7.17
N LYS A 853 32.30 37.39 6.94
CA LYS A 853 33.11 36.56 7.87
C LYS A 853 34.55 37.07 8.04
N LYS A 854 35.17 37.69 7.03
CA LYS A 854 36.49 38.34 7.18
C LYS A 854 36.43 39.62 8.02
N SER A 855 35.32 40.36 7.94
CA SER A 855 35.11 41.57 8.76
C SER A 855 34.80 41.25 10.23
N LEU A 856 33.87 40.33 10.48
CA LEU A 856 33.49 39.93 11.85
C LEU A 856 34.61 39.20 12.61
N ASN A 857 35.45 38.40 11.92
CA ASN A 857 36.63 37.79 12.56
C ASN A 857 37.73 38.80 12.89
N ASN A 858 37.82 39.92 12.16
CA ASN A 858 38.75 41.00 12.48
C ASN A 858 38.27 41.86 13.65
N GLU A 859 36.97 42.11 13.77
CA GLU A 859 36.40 42.80 14.94
C GLU A 859 36.47 41.94 16.21
N LYS A 860 36.19 40.62 16.13
CA LYS A 860 36.39 39.70 17.27
C LYS A 860 37.85 39.60 17.71
N LYS A 861 38.82 39.67 16.78
CA LYS A 861 40.25 39.73 17.12
C LYS A 861 40.69 41.05 17.75
N LEU A 862 39.99 42.16 17.50
CA LEU A 862 40.28 43.45 18.14
C LEU A 862 39.69 43.53 19.57
N ILE A 863 38.55 42.88 19.80
CA ILE A 863 37.88 42.86 21.12
C ILE A 863 38.58 41.90 22.11
N ILE A 864 39.29 40.88 21.63
CA ILE A 864 40.10 39.97 22.47
C ILE A 864 41.50 40.56 22.79
N LYS A 865 41.86 41.71 22.21
CA LYS A 865 43.15 42.40 22.42
C LYS A 865 43.06 43.71 23.21
N ARG A 866 41.89 44.04 23.75
CA ARG A 866 41.67 45.08 24.77
C ARG A 866 41.08 44.42 26.00
#